data_AF-A0AAV9E3F3-F1
#
_entry.id   AF-A0AAV9E3F3-F1
#
_cell.length_a   1.000
_cell.length_b   1.000
_cell.length_c   1.000
_cell.angle_alpha   90.00
_cell.angle_beta   90.00
_cell.angle_gamma   90.00
#
_symmetry.space_group_name_H-M   'P 1'
#
loop_
_entity.id
_entity.type
_entity.pdbx_description
1 polymer ?
#
loop_
_entity_poly.entity_id
_entity_poly.type
_entity_poly.pdbx_seq_one_letter_code
_entity_poly.pdbx_strand_id
1 'polypeptide(L)'
;MEISLLKALLNSISQFSLLSSGNNSKTELLQRYYQTIDDILSLLRPVLDVIVDSEIALDEQLKVEELDVIINEAMEIVESWHQWTSKVYFVLRIESLISKLQISALETCRLLSSIFQSLNIDYNASAIEECNKKIQHISSDNLSDVIRQAMEDAEKATPNSACLAKTAASLSLTSNQELLMEAVALDKLKSDVGHDENNGEAKFVDQMIGLVAYMHDCHVKEKQLQSINGVPIPCDFCCPLSLDLMTDPVIVASGQTYERAYIRGWLDLGLTVCPKTRQTLGHVNLIPNYTVKALIANWCETNEIKRPNPVKPSTFPGGDPVPRPSGYSPQTNYPRSPESTRGLQEVPSHHHSGSDGAGSPLHLMNGFESNMARLSIPSSDVKEASVSSRKEFSEASTAGDQAQGHSRSVSASSAVSSNDFLNGGEEDSNGVSRVSSDFAQYSSDHSGEVKHLDGATSSAPQREPEFPPKLSEARSRSHTIWRRPSERFVPRIVSSSSIDTRADLLGVETQVKKLVEELQSPLVETKREATGELRSLARHTMENRIIIANCGAISHLVELLHSTDLKTQENAVTALLNLSINDNNKTAIANADVIEPLIHVLQTGNAEARENSAATLFSLSVMEENKLKIGRSGAIIPLVELLGSGTPRGKKDAATALFNLSISHENKARIVQAGAVRHLVELMEPAAGMVDKAVAVLANLATIQEGRNAIGHEGGIPVLVEVVELGSARGKENAAAALLHLCMNSNKFCSMVLQEGAVPPLVVLSQSGTPRAKEKAQQLLRYFRNQRHGNPGRS
;
A
#
# COMPACT_ATOMS: atom_id res chain seq x y z
N MET A 1 41.08 23.57 22.24
CA MET A 1 40.92 22.95 20.89
C MET A 1 40.13 23.84 19.92
N GLU A 2 39.73 25.03 20.37
CA GLU A 2 38.62 25.85 19.87
C GLU A 2 38.96 26.60 18.59
N ILE A 3 40.20 27.08 18.42
CA ILE A 3 40.60 27.87 17.23
C ILE A 3 40.43 27.06 15.93
N SER A 4 40.61 25.73 15.97
CA SER A 4 40.31 24.84 14.84
C SER A 4 38.81 24.70 14.56
N LEU A 5 37.98 24.65 15.61
CA LEU A 5 36.52 24.55 15.50
C LEU A 5 35.90 25.87 15.02
N LEU A 6 36.39 27.00 15.51
CA LEU A 6 35.99 28.34 15.08
C LEU A 6 36.37 28.61 13.62
N LYS A 7 37.52 28.08 13.16
CA LYS A 7 37.90 28.11 11.74
C LYS A 7 37.06 27.17 10.88
N ALA A 8 36.56 26.04 11.42
CA ALA A 8 35.58 25.21 10.74
C ALA A 8 34.25 25.95 10.58
N LEU A 9 33.71 26.52 11.65
CA LEU A 9 32.47 27.33 11.64
C LEU A 9 32.53 28.48 10.62
N LEU A 10 33.63 29.24 10.58
CA LEU A 10 33.81 30.33 9.60
C LEU A 10 33.91 29.82 8.15
N ASN A 11 34.41 28.60 7.94
CA ASN A 11 34.34 27.93 6.65
C ASN A 11 32.90 27.50 6.32
N SER A 12 32.15 26.90 7.25
CA SER A 12 30.74 26.51 7.06
C SER A 12 29.85 27.72 6.73
N ILE A 13 30.03 28.84 7.42
CA ILE A 13 29.39 30.13 7.08
C ILE A 13 29.76 30.61 5.67
N SER A 14 31.03 30.46 5.28
CA SER A 14 31.50 30.84 3.93
C SER A 14 30.95 29.92 2.84
N GLN A 15 30.78 28.63 3.14
CA GLN A 15 30.16 27.64 2.24
C GLN A 15 28.67 27.92 2.08
N PHE A 16 27.94 28.17 3.17
CA PHE A 16 26.53 28.57 3.11
C PHE A 16 26.38 29.79 2.18
N SER A 17 27.08 30.89 2.46
CA SER A 17 26.93 32.12 1.68
C SER A 17 27.35 31.97 0.19
N LEU A 18 28.24 31.02 -0.14
CA LEU A 18 28.56 30.70 -1.54
C LEU A 18 27.33 30.13 -2.30
N LEU A 19 26.45 29.36 -1.64
CA LEU A 19 25.18 28.86 -2.17
C LEU A 19 24.16 29.99 -2.47
N SER A 20 24.42 31.21 -2.02
CA SER A 20 23.69 32.44 -2.39
C SER A 20 24.01 32.82 -3.83
N SER A 21 25.31 32.87 -4.16
CA SER A 21 25.84 33.41 -5.41
C SER A 21 25.61 32.53 -6.66
N GLY A 22 25.34 31.24 -6.49
CA GLY A 22 25.39 30.25 -7.58
C GLY A 22 24.08 29.93 -8.31
N ASN A 23 22.92 30.32 -7.80
CA ASN A 23 21.64 29.66 -8.14
C ASN A 23 20.52 30.61 -8.61
N ASN A 24 20.43 30.83 -9.93
CA ASN A 24 19.38 31.64 -10.58
C ASN A 24 17.99 30.94 -10.69
N SER A 25 17.80 29.76 -10.09
CA SER A 25 16.64 28.88 -10.31
C SER A 25 15.86 28.50 -9.04
N LYS A 26 16.15 29.14 -7.89
CA LYS A 26 15.43 28.90 -6.63
C LYS A 26 13.98 29.38 -6.70
N THR A 27 13.06 28.60 -6.10
CA THR A 27 11.67 29.03 -5.86
C THR A 27 11.61 30.16 -4.84
N GLU A 28 10.60 31.05 -4.91
CA GLU A 28 10.44 32.18 -3.98
C GLU A 28 10.48 31.76 -2.49
N LEU A 29 9.80 30.64 -2.16
CA LEU A 29 9.76 30.08 -0.81
C LEU A 29 11.17 29.73 -0.30
N LEU A 30 11.94 28.96 -1.08
CA LEU A 30 13.34 28.63 -0.76
C LEU A 30 14.19 29.89 -0.64
N GLN A 31 14.08 30.83 -1.59
CA GLN A 31 14.88 32.05 -1.59
C GLN A 31 14.64 32.91 -0.34
N ARG A 32 13.40 32.94 0.17
CA ARG A 32 13.04 33.69 1.38
C ARG A 32 13.77 33.17 2.62
N TYR A 33 13.58 31.89 2.98
CA TYR A 33 14.22 31.31 4.16
C TYR A 33 15.75 31.23 4.00
N TYR A 34 16.24 31.00 2.79
CA TYR A 34 17.66 31.07 2.47
C TYR A 34 18.25 32.45 2.81
N GLN A 35 17.58 33.54 2.41
CA GLN A 35 18.01 34.90 2.74
C GLN A 35 17.98 35.15 4.25
N THR A 36 16.93 34.71 4.96
CA THR A 36 16.84 34.85 6.43
C THR A 36 18.04 34.22 7.16
N ILE A 37 18.59 33.11 6.65
CA ILE A 37 19.77 32.46 7.21
C ILE A 37 21.05 33.25 6.86
N ASP A 38 21.24 33.63 5.59
CA ASP A 38 22.38 34.43 5.12
C ASP A 38 22.46 35.79 5.87
N ASP A 39 21.31 36.41 6.18
CA ASP A 39 21.19 37.62 7.00
C ASP A 39 21.68 37.41 8.45
N ILE A 40 21.33 36.27 9.09
CA ILE A 40 21.81 35.95 10.45
C ILE A 40 23.32 35.67 10.44
N LEU A 41 23.79 34.87 9.48
CA LEU A 41 25.19 34.44 9.41
C LEU A 41 26.14 35.59 9.02
N SER A 42 25.71 36.48 8.13
CA SER A 42 26.48 37.67 7.74
C SER A 42 26.61 38.71 8.86
N LEU A 43 25.64 38.78 9.78
CA LEU A 43 25.75 39.59 11.00
C LEU A 43 26.69 38.97 12.05
N LEU A 44 26.69 37.64 12.16
CA LEU A 44 27.49 36.93 13.16
C LEU A 44 28.97 36.82 12.75
N ARG A 45 29.25 36.64 11.45
CA ARG A 45 30.61 36.44 10.91
C ARG A 45 31.65 37.47 11.39
N PRO A 46 31.44 38.80 11.29
CA PRO A 46 32.45 39.78 11.71
C PRO A 46 32.77 39.74 13.20
N VAL A 47 31.83 39.27 14.03
CA VAL A 47 32.03 39.07 15.48
C VAL A 47 32.91 37.84 15.75
N LEU A 48 32.83 36.81 14.90
CA LEU A 48 33.64 35.60 15.00
C LEU A 48 35.06 35.79 14.43
N ASP A 49 35.20 36.47 13.29
CA ASP A 49 36.50 36.76 12.65
C ASP A 49 37.43 37.52 13.64
N VAL A 50 36.90 38.50 14.39
CA VAL A 50 37.62 39.26 15.44
C VAL A 50 38.28 38.37 16.50
N ILE A 51 37.66 37.25 16.88
CA ILE A 51 38.19 36.34 17.91
C ILE A 51 39.40 35.59 17.37
N VAL A 52 39.33 35.15 16.10
CA VAL A 52 40.41 34.45 15.41
C VAL A 52 41.62 35.35 15.24
N ASP A 53 41.41 36.61 14.82
CA ASP A 53 42.48 37.59 14.63
C ASP A 53 43.13 38.07 15.95
N SER A 54 42.42 37.91 17.08
CA SER A 54 42.91 38.33 18.41
C SER A 54 43.60 37.22 19.21
N GLU A 55 43.66 35.99 18.69
CA GLU A 55 44.16 34.77 19.36
C GLU A 55 43.63 34.57 20.81
N ILE A 56 42.41 35.03 21.10
CA ILE A 56 41.82 34.94 22.43
C ILE A 56 41.58 33.47 22.80
N ALA A 57 42.17 33.03 23.91
CA ALA A 57 41.85 31.75 24.52
C ALA A 57 40.40 31.78 25.02
N LEU A 58 39.51 31.09 24.29
CA LEU A 58 38.13 30.88 24.69
C LEU A 58 38.05 29.91 25.87
N ASP A 59 37.06 30.14 26.74
CA ASP A 59 36.69 29.21 27.80
C ASP A 59 35.76 28.10 27.25
N GLU A 60 35.64 26.97 27.94
CA GLU A 60 34.86 25.78 27.51
C GLU A 60 33.34 26.05 27.34
N GLN A 61 32.89 27.27 27.61
CA GLN A 61 31.49 27.70 27.58
C GLN A 61 30.97 28.10 26.19
N LEU A 62 31.84 28.38 25.21
CA LEU A 62 31.39 28.83 23.87
C LEU A 62 31.06 27.64 22.97
N LYS A 63 29.76 27.35 22.79
CA LYS A 63 29.21 26.21 22.02
C LYS A 63 29.34 26.36 20.49
N VAL A 64 30.55 26.59 19.99
CA VAL A 64 30.87 26.73 18.56
C VAL A 64 30.41 25.50 17.76
N GLU A 65 30.51 24.30 18.34
CA GLU A 65 30.10 23.04 17.71
C GLU A 65 28.58 22.94 17.48
N GLU A 66 27.74 23.40 18.42
CA GLU A 66 26.28 23.38 18.28
C GLU A 66 25.83 24.28 17.11
N LEU A 67 26.48 25.44 16.97
CA LEU A 67 26.21 26.40 15.90
C LEU A 67 26.66 25.87 14.53
N ASP A 68 27.82 25.20 14.44
CA ASP A 68 28.29 24.58 13.20
C ASP A 68 27.36 23.45 12.75
N VAL A 69 26.90 22.59 13.67
CA VAL A 69 25.91 21.54 13.39
C VAL A 69 24.60 22.12 12.84
N ILE A 70 24.09 23.22 13.42
CA ILE A 70 22.86 23.88 12.93
C ILE A 70 23.03 24.43 11.51
N ILE A 71 24.20 24.98 11.17
CA ILE A 71 24.49 25.51 9.82
C ILE A 71 24.62 24.37 8.80
N ASN A 72 25.26 23.26 9.18
CA ASN A 72 25.35 22.07 8.34
C ASN A 72 23.97 21.42 8.10
N GLU A 73 23.12 21.28 9.13
CA GLU A 73 21.72 20.80 9.00
C GLU A 73 20.90 21.74 8.09
N ALA A 74 21.14 23.05 8.14
CA ALA A 74 20.51 24.03 7.25
C ALA A 74 21.02 23.96 5.80
N MET A 75 22.32 23.71 5.56
CA MET A 75 22.84 23.44 4.21
C MET A 75 22.21 22.19 3.61
N GLU A 76 22.15 21.08 4.35
CA GLU A 76 21.56 19.82 3.88
C GLU A 76 20.09 19.99 3.44
N ILE A 77 19.29 20.75 4.19
CA ILE A 77 17.88 21.03 3.85
C ILE A 77 17.72 21.99 2.66
N VAL A 78 18.68 22.91 2.45
CA VAL A 78 18.70 23.81 1.29
C VAL A 78 19.16 23.08 0.02
N GLU A 79 20.17 22.20 0.11
CA GLU A 79 20.72 21.44 -1.02
C GLU A 79 19.83 20.26 -1.45
N SER A 80 19.11 19.64 -0.50
CA SER A 80 18.14 18.59 -0.79
C SER A 80 16.82 19.10 -1.39
N TRP A 81 16.58 20.42 -1.43
CA TRP A 81 15.38 20.99 -2.04
C TRP A 81 15.33 20.71 -3.55
N HIS A 82 14.25 20.07 -3.98
CA HIS A 82 13.91 19.91 -5.40
C HIS A 82 12.40 20.07 -5.59
N GLN A 83 11.93 20.22 -6.83
CA GLN A 83 10.51 20.37 -7.18
C GLN A 83 9.57 19.23 -6.71
N TRP A 84 10.11 18.17 -6.07
CA TRP A 84 9.37 17.04 -5.49
C TRP A 84 9.59 16.87 -3.97
N THR A 85 10.18 17.86 -3.28
CA THR A 85 10.19 17.90 -1.81
C THR A 85 8.89 18.51 -1.29
N SER A 86 8.37 17.99 -0.18
CA SER A 86 7.17 18.57 0.45
C SER A 86 7.47 19.98 0.96
N LYS A 87 6.68 20.95 0.50
CA LYS A 87 6.74 22.34 0.94
C LYS A 87 6.32 22.48 2.41
N VAL A 88 5.32 21.70 2.84
CA VAL A 88 4.84 21.66 4.23
C VAL A 88 5.96 21.18 5.16
N TYR A 89 6.59 20.05 4.84
CA TYR A 89 7.70 19.49 5.62
C TYR A 89 8.91 20.42 5.67
N PHE A 90 9.31 20.98 4.52
CA PHE A 90 10.41 21.93 4.43
C PHE A 90 10.24 23.14 5.35
N VAL A 91 9.08 23.80 5.32
CA VAL A 91 8.80 24.98 6.17
C VAL A 91 8.86 24.61 7.67
N LEU A 92 8.24 23.48 8.05
CA LEU A 92 8.24 23.02 9.44
C LEU A 92 9.64 22.70 9.96
N ARG A 93 10.55 22.19 9.11
CA ARG A 93 11.96 21.93 9.45
C ARG A 93 12.82 23.20 9.45
N ILE A 94 12.75 24.02 8.40
CA ILE A 94 13.64 25.18 8.23
C ILE A 94 13.34 26.31 9.21
N GLU A 95 12.07 26.58 9.55
CA GLU A 95 11.75 27.57 10.59
C GLU A 95 12.20 27.13 11.98
N SER A 96 12.13 25.82 12.28
CA SER A 96 12.67 25.28 13.53
C SER A 96 14.19 25.47 13.62
N LEU A 97 14.90 25.34 12.50
CA LEU A 97 16.34 25.58 12.42
C LEU A 97 16.72 27.06 12.47
N ILE A 98 15.97 27.93 11.80
CA ILE A 98 16.14 29.39 11.93
C ILE A 98 15.93 29.82 13.40
N SER A 99 14.93 29.27 14.08
CA SER A 99 14.69 29.53 15.51
C SER A 99 15.87 29.09 16.39
N LYS A 100 16.39 27.87 16.18
CA LYS A 100 17.61 27.39 16.86
C LYS A 100 18.80 28.31 16.56
N LEU A 101 19.05 28.62 15.29
CA LEU A 101 20.16 29.44 14.82
C LEU A 101 20.14 30.83 15.45
N GLN A 102 18.98 31.49 15.49
CA GLN A 102 18.81 32.78 16.18
C GLN A 102 19.14 32.66 17.68
N ILE A 103 18.64 31.62 18.37
CA ILE A 103 18.91 31.41 19.79
C ILE A 103 20.42 31.21 20.05
N SER A 104 21.06 30.29 19.32
CA SER A 104 22.50 29.98 19.46
C SER A 104 23.39 31.17 19.07
N ALA A 105 23.02 31.96 18.05
CA ALA A 105 23.72 33.19 17.70
C ALA A 105 23.58 34.27 18.78
N LEU A 106 22.38 34.44 19.36
CA LEU A 106 22.15 35.38 20.45
C LEU A 106 22.80 34.95 21.77
N GLU A 107 22.92 33.64 22.03
CA GLU A 107 23.72 33.08 23.14
C GLU A 107 25.22 33.37 22.91
N THR A 108 25.74 33.07 21.72
CA THR A 108 27.10 33.37 21.28
C THR A 108 27.45 34.85 21.48
N CYS A 109 26.63 35.78 20.97
CA CYS A 109 26.84 37.21 21.14
C CYS A 109 26.87 37.64 22.62
N ARG A 110 26.02 37.06 23.49
CA ARG A 110 26.01 37.38 24.94
C ARG A 110 27.26 36.88 25.66
N LEU A 111 27.67 35.64 25.40
CA LEU A 111 28.88 35.06 25.97
C LEU A 111 30.11 35.89 25.56
N LEU A 112 30.20 36.26 24.28
CA LEU A 112 31.27 37.12 23.78
C LEU A 112 31.26 38.51 24.42
N SER A 113 30.10 39.17 24.57
CA SER A 113 30.01 40.43 25.33
C SER A 113 30.57 40.29 26.75
N SER A 114 30.27 39.20 27.45
CA SER A 114 30.80 38.93 28.79
C SER A 114 32.32 38.70 28.79
N ILE A 115 32.84 37.99 27.79
CA ILE A 115 34.28 37.74 27.63
C ILE A 115 35.02 39.06 27.35
N PHE A 116 34.59 39.87 26.37
CA PHE A 116 35.24 41.15 26.06
C PHE A 116 35.17 42.15 27.22
N GLN A 117 34.07 42.16 27.99
CA GLN A 117 33.99 42.94 29.24
C GLN A 117 35.00 42.45 30.30
N SER A 118 35.15 41.13 30.48
CA SER A 118 36.11 40.56 31.44
C SER A 118 37.58 40.80 31.08
N LEU A 119 37.88 40.86 29.77
CA LEU A 119 39.22 41.14 29.22
C LEU A 119 39.52 42.64 29.10
N ASN A 120 38.54 43.50 29.42
CA ASN A 120 38.65 44.96 29.41
C ASN A 120 39.06 45.54 28.03
N ILE A 121 38.52 44.95 26.95
CA ILE A 121 38.79 45.33 25.56
C ILE A 121 37.74 46.34 25.09
N ASP A 122 38.11 47.61 24.98
CA ASP A 122 37.21 48.71 24.58
C ASP A 122 36.67 48.62 23.14
N TYR A 123 37.26 47.79 22.28
CA TYR A 123 36.86 47.66 20.88
C TYR A 123 35.80 46.56 20.69
N ASN A 124 34.87 46.79 19.75
CA ASN A 124 33.78 45.88 19.34
C ASN A 124 32.61 45.64 20.31
N ALA A 125 32.61 46.14 21.55
CA ALA A 125 31.45 46.00 22.44
C ALA A 125 30.13 46.53 21.81
N SER A 126 30.19 47.68 21.15
CA SER A 126 29.07 48.27 20.40
C SER A 126 28.67 47.47 19.16
N ALA A 127 29.64 46.88 18.45
CA ALA A 127 29.38 46.06 17.26
C ALA A 127 28.67 44.75 17.62
N ILE A 128 29.01 44.14 18.77
CA ILE A 128 28.33 42.95 19.28
C ILE A 128 26.91 43.32 19.76
N GLU A 129 26.72 44.47 20.41
CA GLU A 129 25.39 44.94 20.81
C GLU A 129 24.50 45.26 19.59
N GLU A 130 25.07 45.84 18.53
CA GLU A 130 24.39 46.09 17.26
C GLU A 130 24.03 44.79 16.52
N CYS A 131 24.96 43.82 16.48
CA CYS A 131 24.71 42.47 15.96
C CYS A 131 23.56 41.78 16.71
N ASN A 132 23.60 41.78 18.05
CA ASN A 132 22.59 41.19 18.92
C ASN A 132 21.19 41.79 18.67
N LYS A 133 21.09 43.14 18.61
CA LYS A 133 19.86 43.85 18.26
C LYS A 133 19.35 43.52 16.86
N LYS A 134 20.24 43.46 15.86
CA LYS A 134 19.85 43.14 14.48
C LYS A 134 19.31 41.71 14.37
N ILE A 135 20.02 40.71 14.93
CA ILE A 135 19.56 39.31 14.94
C ILE A 135 18.20 39.20 15.67
N GLN A 136 18.03 39.89 16.81
CA GLN A 136 16.74 39.93 17.53
C GLN A 136 15.59 40.60 16.74
N HIS A 137 15.89 41.38 15.71
CA HIS A 137 14.91 42.03 14.83
C HIS A 137 14.71 41.33 13.47
N ILE A 138 15.44 40.24 13.17
CA ILE A 138 15.15 39.40 12.00
C ILE A 138 13.88 38.61 12.28
N SER A 139 12.76 39.06 11.71
CA SER A 139 11.47 38.37 11.81
C SER A 139 11.51 37.05 11.03
N SER A 140 11.36 35.93 11.73
CA SER A 140 10.88 34.71 11.10
C SER A 140 9.47 34.95 10.55
N ASP A 141 9.18 34.45 9.34
CA ASP A 141 7.80 34.14 8.99
C ASP A 141 7.30 33.10 10.02
N ASN A 142 6.12 33.33 10.61
CA ASN A 142 5.51 32.35 11.52
C ASN A 142 4.61 31.39 10.72
N LEU A 143 5.10 30.86 9.59
CA LEU A 143 4.28 30.03 8.70
C LEU A 143 4.15 28.61 9.26
N SER A 144 5.15 28.10 9.97
CA SER A 144 5.07 26.81 10.67
C SER A 144 3.95 26.78 11.72
N ASP A 145 3.68 27.88 12.43
CA ASP A 145 2.56 27.95 13.38
C ASP A 145 1.19 28.03 12.67
N VAL A 146 1.12 28.72 11.53
CA VAL A 146 -0.08 28.74 10.68
C VAL A 146 -0.34 27.34 10.10
N ILE A 147 0.71 26.60 9.72
CA ILE A 147 0.64 25.20 9.27
C ILE A 147 0.18 24.30 10.43
N ARG A 148 0.77 24.39 11.62
CA ARG A 148 0.34 23.63 12.81
C ARG A 148 -1.14 23.87 13.13
N GLN A 149 -1.57 25.13 13.12
CA GLN A 149 -2.99 25.45 13.37
C GLN A 149 -3.90 24.93 12.24
N ALA A 150 -3.44 24.96 10.98
CA ALA A 150 -4.15 24.39 9.84
C ALA A 150 -4.25 22.84 9.91
N MET A 151 -3.24 22.15 10.46
CA MET A 151 -3.28 20.70 10.72
C MET A 151 -4.36 20.38 11.77
N GLU A 152 -4.41 21.13 12.87
CA GLU A 152 -5.49 20.99 13.86
C GLU A 152 -6.89 21.31 13.27
N ASP A 153 -7.00 22.33 12.40
CA ASP A 153 -8.25 22.69 11.72
C ASP A 153 -8.72 21.57 10.78
N ALA A 154 -7.80 20.90 10.09
CA ALA A 154 -8.08 19.73 9.26
C ALA A 154 -8.54 18.53 10.10
N GLU A 155 -7.89 18.22 11.23
CA GLU A 155 -8.33 17.17 12.17
C GLU A 155 -9.72 17.45 12.75
N LYS A 156 -10.04 18.73 13.03
CA LYS A 156 -11.35 19.18 13.52
C LYS A 156 -12.37 19.37 12.39
N ALA A 157 -11.98 19.14 11.13
CA ALA A 157 -12.76 19.36 9.91
C ALA A 157 -13.44 20.74 9.85
N THR A 158 -12.74 21.81 10.24
CA THR A 158 -13.29 23.19 10.20
C THR A 158 -13.27 23.73 8.76
N PRO A 159 -14.43 24.08 8.17
CA PRO A 159 -14.46 24.63 6.81
C PRO A 159 -14.05 26.12 6.83
N ASN A 160 -13.37 26.56 5.77
CA ASN A 160 -12.99 27.95 5.52
C ASN A 160 -12.14 28.61 6.64
N SER A 161 -11.26 27.86 7.32
CA SER A 161 -10.26 28.44 8.22
C SER A 161 -9.35 29.43 7.48
N ALA A 162 -9.12 30.59 8.10
CA ALA A 162 -8.15 31.57 7.62
C ALA A 162 -6.71 31.02 7.61
N CYS A 163 -6.39 30.04 8.47
CA CYS A 163 -5.08 29.38 8.47
C CYS A 163 -4.92 28.48 7.24
N LEU A 164 -5.96 27.73 6.83
CA LEU A 164 -5.93 26.92 5.60
C LEU A 164 -5.72 27.79 4.36
N ALA A 165 -6.46 28.91 4.25
CA ALA A 165 -6.32 29.84 3.14
C ALA A 165 -4.93 30.51 3.10
N LYS A 166 -4.38 30.89 4.26
CA LYS A 166 -3.02 31.45 4.37
C LYS A 166 -1.96 30.40 3.99
N THR A 167 -2.06 29.17 4.49
CA THR A 167 -1.16 28.06 4.13
C THR A 167 -1.19 27.76 2.62
N ALA A 168 -2.38 27.68 2.01
CA ALA A 168 -2.55 27.48 0.58
C ALA A 168 -1.85 28.57 -0.26
N ALA A 169 -2.03 29.84 0.12
CA ALA A 169 -1.40 30.96 -0.56
C ALA A 169 0.13 31.00 -0.35
N SER A 170 0.60 30.90 0.89
CA SER A 170 2.02 31.03 1.24
C SER A 170 2.88 29.87 0.74
N LEU A 171 2.33 28.66 0.57
CA LEU A 171 3.05 27.52 -0.03
C LEU A 171 2.83 27.39 -1.54
N SER A 172 1.97 28.20 -2.17
CA SER A 172 1.48 27.97 -3.54
C SER A 172 0.94 26.54 -3.70
N LEU A 173 -0.11 26.24 -2.93
CA LEU A 173 -0.90 25.01 -2.96
C LEU A 173 -2.37 25.40 -3.23
N THR A 174 -2.58 26.08 -4.36
CA THR A 174 -3.83 26.79 -4.70
C THR A 174 -4.71 26.03 -5.69
N SER A 175 -4.13 25.05 -6.38
CA SER A 175 -4.78 24.21 -7.37
C SER A 175 -4.73 22.74 -6.98
N ASN A 176 -5.72 21.97 -7.45
CA ASN A 176 -5.77 20.52 -7.29
C ASN A 176 -4.45 19.82 -7.69
N GLN A 177 -3.81 20.28 -8.77
CA GLN A 177 -2.55 19.68 -9.23
C GLN A 177 -1.40 19.92 -8.26
N GLU A 178 -1.28 21.12 -7.66
CA GLU A 178 -0.28 21.42 -6.63
C GLU A 178 -0.49 20.57 -5.37
N LEU A 179 -1.74 20.43 -4.93
CA LEU A 179 -2.10 19.60 -3.77
C LEU A 179 -1.80 18.11 -3.99
N LEU A 180 -2.04 17.59 -5.20
CA LEU A 180 -1.71 16.21 -5.55
C LEU A 180 -0.19 15.97 -5.69
N MET A 181 0.58 16.97 -6.14
CA MET A 181 2.06 16.88 -6.14
C MET A 181 2.63 16.90 -4.71
N GLU A 182 2.10 17.77 -3.83
CA GLU A 182 2.49 17.83 -2.41
C GLU A 182 2.16 16.52 -1.67
N ALA A 183 0.98 15.94 -1.91
CA ALA A 183 0.60 14.64 -1.34
C ALA A 183 1.54 13.50 -1.78
N VAL A 184 1.98 13.49 -3.04
CA VAL A 184 2.95 12.53 -3.55
C VAL A 184 4.35 12.73 -2.95
N ALA A 185 4.76 13.98 -2.72
CA ALA A 185 6.01 14.29 -2.03
C ALA A 185 6.01 13.79 -0.57
N LEU A 186 4.87 13.96 0.13
CA LEU A 186 4.68 13.47 1.51
C LEU A 186 4.62 11.94 1.60
N ASP A 187 3.94 11.25 0.68
CA ASP A 187 3.93 9.78 0.67
C ASP A 187 5.30 9.18 0.34
N LYS A 188 6.10 9.85 -0.50
CA LYS A 188 7.51 9.48 -0.72
C LYS A 188 8.30 9.64 0.59
N LEU A 189 8.20 10.80 1.24
CA LEU A 189 8.86 11.05 2.53
C LEU A 189 8.48 10.00 3.59
N LYS A 190 7.19 9.66 3.69
CA LYS A 190 6.70 8.59 4.58
C LYS A 190 7.31 7.22 4.26
N SER A 191 7.59 6.95 2.99
CA SER A 191 8.26 5.71 2.56
C SER A 191 9.76 5.72 2.91
N ASP A 192 10.42 6.87 2.80
CA ASP A 192 11.85 7.05 3.10
C ASP A 192 12.14 7.02 4.62
N VAL A 193 11.20 7.45 5.48
CA VAL A 193 11.29 7.44 6.97
C VAL A 193 11.26 6.03 7.58
N GLY A 194 10.79 5.01 6.83
CA GLY A 194 10.77 3.61 7.26
C GLY A 194 9.59 3.20 8.14
N HIS A 195 9.33 1.90 8.23
CA HIS A 195 8.18 1.31 8.92
C HIS A 195 8.41 1.03 10.42
N ASP A 196 9.14 1.90 11.14
CA ASP A 196 9.27 1.76 12.60
C ASP A 196 8.08 2.45 13.29
N GLU A 197 7.10 1.66 13.75
CA GLU A 197 5.80 2.12 14.26
C GLU A 197 5.89 3.04 15.49
N ASN A 198 7.07 3.10 16.12
CA ASN A 198 7.34 3.94 17.29
C ASN A 198 7.98 5.29 16.94
N ASN A 199 8.31 5.57 15.67
CA ASN A 199 8.87 6.87 15.27
C ASN A 199 7.80 7.98 15.34
N GLY A 200 8.04 9.02 16.15
CA GLY A 200 7.17 10.20 16.25
C GLY A 200 7.10 11.02 14.95
N GLU A 201 8.15 10.98 14.15
CA GLU A 201 8.23 11.67 12.85
C GLU A 201 7.23 11.09 11.84
N ALA A 202 7.05 9.76 11.79
CA ALA A 202 6.09 9.12 10.90
C ALA A 202 4.65 9.58 11.18
N LYS A 203 4.29 9.74 12.46
CA LYS A 203 3.00 10.28 12.89
C LYS A 203 2.83 11.76 12.51
N PHE A 204 3.91 12.54 12.58
CA PHE A 204 3.90 13.95 12.17
C PHE A 204 3.75 14.11 10.65
N VAL A 205 4.40 13.26 9.85
CA VAL A 205 4.18 13.18 8.39
C VAL A 205 2.74 12.77 8.06
N ASP A 206 2.13 11.84 8.81
CA ASP A 206 0.72 11.49 8.63
C ASP A 206 -0.24 12.66 8.89
N GLN A 207 0.04 13.53 9.87
CA GLN A 207 -0.74 14.76 10.06
C GLN A 207 -0.58 15.75 8.89
N MET A 208 0.59 15.83 8.25
CA MET A 208 0.79 16.63 7.02
C MET A 208 0.00 16.05 5.84
N ILE A 209 -0.01 14.73 5.69
CA ILE A 209 -0.83 14.04 4.67
C ILE A 209 -2.32 14.30 4.91
N GLY A 210 -2.75 14.30 6.18
CA GLY A 210 -4.11 14.67 6.59
C GLY A 210 -4.50 16.10 6.20
N LEU A 211 -3.64 17.08 6.49
CA LEU A 211 -3.83 18.48 6.06
C LEU A 211 -4.00 18.59 4.54
N VAL A 212 -3.08 18.03 3.76
CA VAL A 212 -3.10 18.15 2.28
C VAL A 212 -4.31 17.41 1.68
N ALA A 213 -4.70 16.25 2.25
CA ALA A 213 -5.92 15.55 1.86
C ALA A 213 -7.18 16.37 2.16
N TYR A 214 -7.26 17.02 3.32
CA TYR A 214 -8.39 17.89 3.67
C TYR A 214 -8.48 19.12 2.75
N MET A 215 -7.35 19.76 2.42
CA MET A 215 -7.27 20.86 1.46
C MET A 215 -7.72 20.43 0.05
N HIS A 216 -7.28 19.25 -0.42
CA HIS A 216 -7.76 18.63 -1.66
C HIS A 216 -9.28 18.43 -1.63
N ASP A 217 -9.81 17.84 -0.56
CA ASP A 217 -11.24 17.54 -0.45
C ASP A 217 -12.11 18.81 -0.39
N CYS A 218 -11.63 19.90 0.22
CA CYS A 218 -12.27 21.20 0.14
C CYS A 218 -12.31 21.75 -1.29
N HIS A 219 -11.19 21.68 -2.01
CA HIS A 219 -11.08 22.15 -3.40
C HIS A 219 -11.91 21.28 -4.37
N VAL A 220 -12.01 19.97 -4.13
CA VAL A 220 -12.93 19.06 -4.84
C VAL A 220 -14.39 19.43 -4.59
N LYS A 221 -14.80 19.70 -3.35
CA LYS A 221 -16.17 20.15 -3.02
C LYS A 221 -16.51 21.48 -3.68
N GLU A 222 -15.60 22.45 -3.67
CA GLU A 222 -15.75 23.74 -4.35
C GLU A 222 -15.93 23.56 -5.87
N LYS A 223 -15.11 22.70 -6.49
CA LYS A 223 -15.22 22.37 -7.93
C LYS A 223 -16.49 21.59 -8.28
N GLN A 224 -16.95 20.67 -7.44
CA GLN A 224 -18.17 19.89 -7.67
C GLN A 224 -19.46 20.73 -7.61
N LEU A 225 -19.43 21.92 -6.99
CA LEU A 225 -20.53 22.89 -7.05
C LEU A 225 -20.62 23.63 -8.41
N GLN A 226 -19.63 23.48 -9.30
CA GLN A 226 -19.65 24.09 -10.62
C GLN A 226 -20.60 23.33 -11.56
N SER A 227 -21.61 24.02 -12.07
CA SER A 227 -22.56 23.51 -13.05
C SER A 227 -22.40 24.22 -14.39
N ILE A 228 -22.63 23.50 -15.49
CA ILE A 228 -22.64 24.10 -16.84
C ILE A 228 -24.11 24.29 -17.23
N ASN A 229 -24.51 25.52 -17.54
CA ASN A 229 -25.91 25.90 -17.80
C ASN A 229 -26.90 25.50 -16.68
N GLY A 230 -26.42 25.36 -15.43
CA GLY A 230 -27.23 24.90 -14.29
C GLY A 230 -27.32 23.37 -14.13
N VAL A 231 -26.71 22.58 -15.04
CA VAL A 231 -26.63 21.12 -14.92
C VAL A 231 -25.34 20.73 -14.18
N PRO A 232 -25.41 19.95 -13.09
CA PRO A 232 -24.22 19.48 -12.37
C PRO A 232 -23.45 18.45 -13.21
N ILE A 233 -22.13 18.54 -13.21
CA ILE A 233 -21.26 17.62 -13.97
C ILE A 233 -21.10 16.30 -13.18
N PRO A 234 -21.36 15.12 -13.77
CA PRO A 234 -21.06 13.84 -13.14
C PRO A 234 -19.56 13.69 -12.85
N CYS A 235 -19.20 13.29 -11.63
CA CYS A 235 -17.81 13.22 -11.19
C CYS A 235 -16.92 12.29 -12.04
N ASP A 236 -17.47 11.19 -12.59
CA ASP A 236 -16.78 10.26 -13.48
C ASP A 236 -16.41 10.87 -14.86
N PHE A 237 -16.98 12.03 -15.19
CA PHE A 237 -16.68 12.76 -16.42
C PHE A 237 -15.61 13.84 -16.22
N CYS A 238 -15.25 14.16 -14.97
CA CYS A 238 -14.19 15.12 -14.65
C CYS A 238 -12.82 14.46 -14.58
N CYS A 239 -11.79 15.18 -15.01
CA CYS A 239 -10.39 14.78 -14.89
C CYS A 239 -9.95 14.87 -13.42
N PRO A 240 -9.44 13.79 -12.78
CA PRO A 240 -8.99 13.87 -11.38
C PRO A 240 -7.77 14.78 -11.13
N LEU A 241 -7.12 15.32 -12.18
CA LEU A 241 -6.04 16.30 -12.05
C LEU A 241 -6.53 17.76 -12.11
N SER A 242 -7.45 18.11 -13.01
CA SER A 242 -7.95 19.49 -13.16
C SER A 242 -9.33 19.74 -12.53
N LEU A 243 -10.05 18.67 -12.21
CA LEU A 243 -11.45 18.64 -11.76
C LEU A 243 -12.47 19.14 -12.80
N ASP A 244 -12.01 19.41 -14.02
CA ASP A 244 -12.84 19.85 -15.15
C ASP A 244 -13.28 18.69 -16.07
N LEU A 245 -14.34 18.91 -16.83
CA LEU A 245 -14.90 17.95 -17.80
C LEU A 245 -13.88 17.50 -18.87
N MET A 246 -13.69 16.19 -19.01
CA MET A 246 -12.72 15.61 -19.95
C MET A 246 -13.14 15.75 -21.43
N THR A 247 -12.20 16.13 -22.29
CA THR A 247 -12.39 16.29 -23.74
C THR A 247 -11.64 15.23 -24.55
N ASP A 248 -10.50 14.73 -24.06
CA ASP A 248 -9.75 13.61 -24.64
C ASP A 248 -9.32 12.59 -23.57
N PRO A 249 -10.27 11.89 -22.93
CA PRO A 249 -10.01 10.98 -21.82
C PRO A 249 -9.09 9.81 -22.20
N VAL A 250 -8.09 9.54 -21.36
CA VAL A 250 -7.13 8.44 -21.47
C VAL A 250 -6.98 7.67 -20.17
N ILE A 251 -6.75 6.36 -20.28
CA ILE A 251 -6.51 5.42 -19.19
C ILE A 251 -4.99 5.27 -18.97
N VAL A 252 -4.56 5.32 -17.70
CA VAL A 252 -3.18 5.00 -17.25
C VAL A 252 -3.06 3.54 -16.76
N ALA A 253 -1.85 3.06 -16.44
CA ALA A 253 -1.62 1.68 -15.99
C ALA A 253 -2.45 1.23 -14.78
N SER A 254 -2.89 2.15 -13.91
CA SER A 254 -3.75 1.89 -12.75
C SER A 254 -5.25 1.81 -13.05
N GLY A 255 -5.66 1.89 -14.33
CA GLY A 255 -7.08 1.85 -14.75
C GLY A 255 -7.83 3.17 -14.63
N GLN A 256 -7.31 4.15 -13.87
CA GLN A 256 -7.95 5.46 -13.76
C GLN A 256 -7.89 6.25 -15.09
N THR A 257 -8.94 7.03 -15.34
CA THR A 257 -9.09 7.88 -16.55
C THR A 257 -8.81 9.35 -16.23
N TYR A 258 -8.11 10.04 -17.13
CA TYR A 258 -7.69 11.45 -17.01
C TYR A 258 -7.84 12.18 -18.34
N GLU A 259 -7.94 13.52 -18.31
CA GLU A 259 -7.68 14.35 -19.49
C GLU A 259 -6.21 14.22 -19.92
N ARG A 260 -6.00 13.91 -21.20
CA ARG A 260 -4.70 13.64 -21.82
C ARG A 260 -3.68 14.75 -21.63
N ALA A 261 -4.09 16.02 -21.66
CA ALA A 261 -3.17 17.15 -21.50
C ALA A 261 -2.48 17.14 -20.11
N TYR A 262 -3.27 17.02 -19.04
CA TYR A 262 -2.80 17.08 -17.66
C TYR A 262 -1.96 15.85 -17.27
N ILE A 263 -2.43 14.64 -17.62
CA ILE A 263 -1.71 13.41 -17.26
C ILE A 263 -0.42 13.23 -18.07
N ARG A 264 -0.31 13.83 -19.27
CA ARG A 264 0.98 13.95 -19.97
C ARG A 264 1.94 14.84 -19.21
N GLY A 265 1.54 16.06 -18.87
CA GLY A 265 2.39 16.96 -18.08
C GLY A 265 2.93 16.31 -16.80
N TRP A 266 2.06 15.62 -16.07
CA TRP A 266 2.44 14.83 -14.89
C TRP A 266 3.52 13.76 -15.20
N LEU A 267 3.38 13.01 -16.29
CA LEU A 267 4.34 11.99 -16.71
C LEU A 267 5.63 12.57 -17.33
N ASP A 268 5.54 13.68 -18.05
CA ASP A 268 6.66 14.40 -18.67
C ASP A 268 7.57 15.04 -17.60
N LEU A 269 7.01 15.38 -16.44
CA LEU A 269 7.72 15.76 -15.21
C LEU A 269 8.39 14.57 -14.49
N GLY A 270 8.17 13.32 -14.95
CA GLY A 270 8.75 12.10 -14.36
C GLY A 270 7.95 11.49 -13.21
N LEU A 271 6.76 12.01 -12.89
CA LEU A 271 5.91 11.48 -11.81
C LEU A 271 5.25 10.16 -12.26
N THR A 272 5.94 9.05 -12.03
CA THR A 272 5.49 7.70 -12.40
C THR A 272 4.46 7.08 -11.45
N VAL A 273 3.87 7.86 -10.53
CA VAL A 273 2.74 7.44 -9.67
C VAL A 273 1.41 7.96 -10.23
N CYS A 274 0.32 7.25 -9.95
CA CYS A 274 -1.03 7.65 -10.33
C CYS A 274 -1.56 8.75 -9.39
N PRO A 275 -1.96 9.95 -9.89
CA PRO A 275 -2.39 11.05 -9.03
C PRO A 275 -3.53 10.70 -8.04
N LYS A 276 -4.48 9.84 -8.44
CA LYS A 276 -5.70 9.56 -7.65
C LYS A 276 -5.58 8.33 -6.74
N THR A 277 -4.84 7.31 -7.16
CA THR A 277 -4.66 6.07 -6.35
C THR A 277 -3.33 6.04 -5.60
N ARG A 278 -2.42 6.98 -5.90
CA ARG A 278 -1.05 7.10 -5.38
C ARG A 278 -0.14 5.88 -5.64
N GLN A 279 -0.62 4.87 -6.37
CA GLN A 279 0.12 3.68 -6.79
C GLN A 279 1.12 3.97 -7.92
N THR A 280 2.28 3.32 -7.90
CA THR A 280 3.25 3.35 -9.02
C THR A 280 2.67 2.74 -10.30
N LEU A 281 2.82 3.45 -11.42
CA LEU A 281 2.34 3.04 -12.72
C LEU A 281 3.33 2.05 -13.37
N GLY A 282 2.89 0.81 -13.61
CA GLY A 282 3.70 -0.21 -14.29
C GLY A 282 4.10 0.13 -15.75
N HIS A 283 3.51 1.16 -16.35
CA HIS A 283 3.96 1.78 -17.61
C HIS A 283 3.39 3.20 -17.78
N VAL A 284 4.07 4.04 -18.55
CA VAL A 284 3.63 5.41 -18.90
C VAL A 284 2.69 5.49 -20.12
N ASN A 285 2.32 4.35 -20.72
CA ASN A 285 1.44 4.32 -21.89
C ASN A 285 0.02 4.83 -21.57
N LEU A 286 -0.50 5.72 -22.42
CA LEU A 286 -1.83 6.33 -22.29
C LEU A 286 -2.80 5.75 -23.33
N ILE A 287 -3.80 5.00 -22.88
CA ILE A 287 -4.77 4.30 -23.74
C ILE A 287 -6.01 5.19 -23.94
N PRO A 288 -6.49 5.50 -25.16
CA PRO A 288 -7.68 6.34 -25.35
C PRO A 288 -8.96 5.68 -24.78
N ASN A 289 -9.69 6.38 -23.90
CA ASN A 289 -10.96 5.90 -23.34
C ASN A 289 -12.14 6.32 -24.23
N TYR A 290 -12.32 5.62 -25.35
CA TYR A 290 -13.42 5.89 -26.28
C TYR A 290 -14.81 5.73 -25.64
N THR A 291 -14.97 4.88 -24.63
CA THR A 291 -16.23 4.68 -23.91
C THR A 291 -16.62 5.93 -23.12
N VAL A 292 -15.75 6.42 -22.24
CA VAL A 292 -16.00 7.67 -21.48
C VAL A 292 -16.14 8.86 -22.43
N LYS A 293 -15.35 8.91 -23.51
CA LYS A 293 -15.50 9.96 -24.54
C LYS A 293 -16.88 9.98 -25.22
N ALA A 294 -17.48 8.80 -25.43
CA ALA A 294 -18.83 8.69 -25.98
C ALA A 294 -19.92 9.01 -24.94
N LEU A 295 -19.75 8.60 -23.68
CA LEU A 295 -20.67 8.94 -22.58
C LEU A 295 -20.72 10.45 -22.33
N ILE A 296 -19.57 11.11 -22.28
CA ILE A 296 -19.47 12.57 -22.17
C ILE A 296 -20.11 13.28 -23.36
N ALA A 297 -19.87 12.80 -24.58
CA ALA A 297 -20.49 13.35 -25.78
C ALA A 297 -22.03 13.31 -25.70
N ASN A 298 -22.59 12.13 -25.36
CA ASN A 298 -24.03 11.94 -25.20
C ASN A 298 -24.62 12.79 -24.07
N TRP A 299 -23.91 12.91 -22.93
CA TRP A 299 -24.35 13.77 -21.83
C TRP A 299 -24.35 15.26 -22.21
N CYS A 300 -23.31 15.75 -22.89
CA CYS A 300 -23.28 17.12 -23.40
C CYS A 300 -24.44 17.40 -24.37
N GLU A 301 -24.71 16.47 -25.29
CA GLU A 301 -25.80 16.59 -26.28
C GLU A 301 -27.18 16.54 -25.62
N THR A 302 -27.38 15.70 -24.61
CA THR A 302 -28.64 15.59 -23.85
C THR A 302 -28.97 16.85 -23.04
N ASN A 303 -27.95 17.63 -22.65
CA ASN A 303 -28.07 18.81 -21.79
C ASN A 303 -27.81 20.14 -22.52
N GLU A 304 -27.77 20.14 -23.86
CA GLU A 304 -27.46 21.31 -24.71
C GLU A 304 -26.12 22.00 -24.39
N ILE A 305 -25.18 21.27 -23.78
CA ILE A 305 -23.87 21.78 -23.38
C ILE A 305 -22.92 21.77 -24.58
N LYS A 306 -22.43 22.97 -24.95
CA LYS A 306 -21.34 23.11 -25.92
C LYS A 306 -20.09 22.43 -25.35
N ARG A 307 -19.60 21.41 -26.05
CA ARG A 307 -18.39 20.67 -25.65
C ARG A 307 -17.21 21.64 -25.42
N PRO A 308 -16.41 21.46 -24.35
CA PRO A 308 -15.20 22.26 -24.16
C PRO A 308 -14.25 22.13 -25.36
N ASN A 309 -13.55 23.22 -25.69
CA ASN A 309 -12.44 23.14 -26.64
C ASN A 309 -11.29 22.31 -26.02
N PRO A 310 -10.52 21.57 -26.82
CA PRO A 310 -9.35 20.84 -26.32
C PRO A 310 -8.38 21.81 -25.66
N VAL A 311 -8.18 21.62 -24.35
CA VAL A 311 -7.43 22.55 -23.49
C VAL A 311 -5.94 22.54 -23.91
N LYS A 312 -5.42 23.72 -24.24
CA LYS A 312 -3.97 23.96 -24.19
C LYS A 312 -3.60 24.10 -22.71
N PRO A 313 -2.62 23.34 -22.19
CA PRO A 313 -2.22 23.49 -20.79
C PRO A 313 -1.73 24.93 -20.55
N SER A 314 -2.20 25.54 -19.47
CA SER A 314 -1.58 26.73 -18.89
C SER A 314 -0.13 26.40 -18.52
N THR A 315 0.79 27.31 -18.79
CA THR A 315 2.24 27.10 -18.67
C THR A 315 2.64 26.55 -17.29
N PHE A 316 3.42 25.47 -17.27
CA PHE A 316 3.99 24.93 -16.04
C PHE A 316 4.92 25.96 -15.38
N PRO A 317 4.81 26.23 -14.06
CA PRO A 317 5.75 27.07 -13.35
C PRO A 317 7.15 26.42 -13.30
N GLY A 318 8.16 27.10 -13.83
CA GLY A 318 9.58 26.69 -13.72
C GLY A 318 9.98 25.48 -14.57
N GLY A 319 10.26 25.69 -15.86
CA GLY A 319 10.70 24.62 -16.75
C GLY A 319 11.48 25.11 -17.96
N ASP A 320 12.74 25.50 -17.76
CA ASP A 320 13.68 25.67 -18.88
C ASP A 320 13.93 24.31 -19.57
N PRO A 321 13.92 24.24 -20.91
CA PRO A 321 14.08 22.98 -21.62
C PRO A 321 15.53 22.48 -21.56
N VAL A 322 15.77 21.45 -20.74
CA VAL A 322 17.08 20.78 -20.64
C VAL A 322 17.59 20.37 -22.03
N PRO A 323 18.75 20.87 -22.49
CA PRO A 323 19.29 20.50 -23.79
C PRO A 323 19.64 19.01 -23.84
N ARG A 324 19.09 18.27 -24.82
CA ARG A 324 19.48 16.88 -25.07
C ARG A 324 20.94 16.83 -25.56
N PRO A 325 21.82 15.99 -24.96
CA PRO A 325 23.15 15.78 -25.48
C PRO A 325 23.09 15.16 -26.89
N SER A 326 23.73 15.82 -27.85
CA SER A 326 23.90 15.32 -29.21
C SER A 326 25.16 14.44 -29.29
N GLY A 327 25.00 13.11 -29.39
CA GLY A 327 26.14 12.21 -29.61
C GLY A 327 25.76 10.74 -29.74
N TYR A 328 26.56 9.99 -30.52
CA TYR A 328 26.61 8.53 -30.62
C TYR A 328 25.35 7.77 -31.06
N SER A 329 25.19 7.66 -32.38
CA SER A 329 24.45 6.56 -33.02
C SER A 329 25.39 5.39 -33.33
N PRO A 330 25.14 4.16 -32.83
CA PRO A 330 25.74 2.94 -33.38
C PRO A 330 25.06 2.57 -34.71
N GLN A 331 25.84 2.15 -35.71
CA GLN A 331 25.32 1.60 -36.97
C GLN A 331 25.31 0.06 -36.96
N THR A 332 24.78 -0.52 -38.05
CA THR A 332 24.81 -1.94 -38.48
C THR A 332 23.74 -2.88 -37.86
N ASN A 333 23.13 -3.82 -38.62
CA ASN A 333 23.06 -3.98 -40.08
C ASN A 333 21.89 -4.91 -40.52
N TYR A 334 21.57 -4.85 -41.83
CA TYR A 334 20.75 -5.79 -42.64
C TYR A 334 19.20 -5.74 -42.51
N PRO A 335 18.46 -6.17 -43.55
CA PRO A 335 18.48 -5.63 -44.92
C PRO A 335 17.07 -5.18 -45.40
N ARG A 336 16.93 -4.66 -46.64
CA ARG A 336 15.68 -4.03 -47.12
C ARG A 336 15.36 -4.38 -48.60
N SER A 337 14.09 -4.17 -48.98
CA SER A 337 13.54 -4.11 -50.36
C SER A 337 13.36 -5.48 -51.04
N PRO A 338 12.61 -5.60 -52.17
CA PRO A 338 11.86 -4.57 -52.95
C PRO A 338 10.34 -4.88 -53.09
N GLU A 339 9.48 -4.14 -53.81
CA GLU A 339 9.25 -2.68 -54.03
C GLU A 339 7.85 -2.50 -54.69
N SER A 340 7.29 -1.28 -54.71
CA SER A 340 6.40 -0.81 -55.80
C SER A 340 6.29 0.72 -55.85
N THR A 341 6.18 1.28 -57.05
CA THR A 341 6.35 2.73 -57.35
C THR A 341 5.13 3.37 -58.02
N ARG A 342 4.89 4.68 -57.76
CA ARG A 342 4.27 5.74 -58.61
C ARG A 342 3.71 6.88 -57.72
N GLY A 343 3.92 8.18 -57.98
CA GLY A 343 4.86 8.83 -58.90
C GLY A 343 4.40 10.23 -59.36
N LEU A 344 5.34 11.18 -59.51
CA LEU A 344 5.22 12.50 -60.18
C LEU A 344 4.34 13.56 -59.44
N GLN A 345 4.57 14.89 -59.52
CA GLN A 345 5.62 15.66 -60.22
C GLN A 345 5.90 17.04 -59.56
N GLU A 346 7.05 17.64 -59.88
CA GLU A 346 7.49 19.02 -59.56
C GLU A 346 6.91 20.06 -60.57
N VAL A 347 7.13 21.40 -60.56
CA VAL A 347 8.29 22.26 -60.17
C VAL A 347 7.79 23.67 -59.67
N PRO A 348 8.61 24.72 -59.33
CA PRO A 348 8.34 25.56 -58.14
C PRO A 348 8.30 27.10 -58.40
N SER A 349 8.41 27.92 -57.32
CA SER A 349 9.40 29.04 -57.14
C SER A 349 8.95 30.51 -56.94
N HIS A 350 9.85 31.24 -56.24
CA HIS A 350 10.04 32.71 -56.11
C HIS A 350 9.06 33.52 -55.22
N HIS A 351 9.49 34.12 -54.09
CA HIS A 351 10.25 35.39 -53.87
C HIS A 351 9.35 36.65 -53.80
N HIS A 352 9.61 37.72 -53.04
CA HIS A 352 10.70 38.08 -52.11
C HIS A 352 10.21 39.08 -51.01
N SER A 353 11.11 39.46 -50.10
CA SER A 353 11.20 40.58 -49.12
C SER A 353 10.31 41.84 -49.31
N GLY A 354 10.03 42.69 -48.30
CA GLY A 354 10.42 42.74 -46.87
C GLY A 354 10.40 44.20 -46.30
N SER A 355 10.85 44.39 -45.05
CA SER A 355 11.22 45.68 -44.39
C SER A 355 10.11 46.70 -43.97
N ASP A 356 9.98 46.85 -42.64
CA ASP A 356 9.95 48.08 -41.81
C ASP A 356 9.00 49.29 -42.06
N GLY A 357 8.49 49.85 -40.95
CA GLY A 357 7.81 51.16 -40.88
C GLY A 357 6.99 51.35 -39.59
N ALA A 358 7.38 52.29 -38.72
CA ALA A 358 6.75 52.52 -37.41
C ALA A 358 5.73 53.69 -37.41
N GLY A 359 4.76 53.69 -36.50
CA GLY A 359 3.90 54.86 -36.24
C GLY A 359 2.64 54.61 -35.42
N SER A 360 2.67 54.93 -34.12
CA SER A 360 1.47 55.23 -33.31
C SER A 360 1.03 56.68 -33.56
N PRO A 361 -0.23 57.09 -33.25
CA PRO A 361 -0.54 57.53 -31.88
C PRO A 361 -1.96 57.22 -31.36
N LEU A 362 -2.18 57.61 -30.09
CA LEU A 362 -3.41 57.47 -29.28
C LEU A 362 -4.49 58.51 -29.64
N HIS A 363 -5.77 58.30 -29.23
CA HIS A 363 -6.43 59.20 -28.24
C HIS A 363 -7.83 58.75 -27.72
N LEU A 364 -7.98 58.80 -26.39
CA LEU A 364 -9.13 59.14 -25.51
C LEU A 364 -10.64 58.94 -25.89
N MET A 365 -11.30 58.03 -25.13
CA MET A 365 -12.15 58.30 -23.94
C MET A 365 -13.66 58.71 -24.01
N ASN A 366 -14.44 58.06 -23.13
CA ASN A 366 -15.75 58.39 -22.50
C ASN A 366 -17.08 58.44 -23.29
N GLY A 367 -18.13 57.87 -22.67
CA GLY A 367 -19.56 58.02 -22.99
C GLY A 367 -20.44 57.04 -22.18
N PHE A 368 -21.48 57.51 -21.50
CA PHE A 368 -22.30 56.73 -20.53
C PHE A 368 -23.75 56.45 -21.03
N GLU A 369 -24.40 55.46 -20.38
CA GLU A 369 -25.85 55.38 -20.04
C GLU A 369 -26.99 55.16 -21.07
N SER A 370 -27.48 53.90 -21.08
CA SER A 370 -28.81 53.45 -20.57
C SER A 370 -30.16 53.75 -21.28
N ASN A 371 -31.16 52.92 -20.90
CA ASN A 371 -32.64 52.98 -21.11
C ASN A 371 -33.26 52.34 -22.38
N MET A 372 -34.52 51.88 -22.40
CA MET A 372 -35.41 51.24 -21.38
C MET A 372 -36.71 50.72 -22.09
N ALA A 373 -37.39 49.70 -21.52
CA ALA A 373 -38.85 49.42 -21.66
C ALA A 373 -39.36 48.89 -23.05
N ARG A 374 -40.55 48.27 -23.23
CA ARG A 374 -41.54 47.52 -22.38
C ARG A 374 -42.57 46.82 -23.30
N LEU A 375 -43.63 46.21 -22.71
CA LEU A 375 -44.87 45.65 -23.35
C LEU A 375 -44.70 44.24 -23.98
N SER A 376 -45.70 43.33 -24.05
CA SER A 376 -46.99 43.15 -23.32
C SER A 376 -47.54 41.70 -23.53
N ILE A 377 -48.49 41.27 -22.70
CA ILE A 377 -49.27 39.99 -22.75
C ILE A 377 -50.59 40.16 -23.59
N PRO A 378 -51.54 39.18 -23.82
CA PRO A 378 -51.93 37.99 -23.00
C PRO A 378 -52.46 36.69 -23.72
N SER A 379 -52.85 35.69 -22.89
CA SER A 379 -53.84 34.59 -23.15
C SER A 379 -53.39 33.37 -23.99
N SER A 380 -53.98 32.16 -23.89
CA SER A 380 -55.22 31.68 -23.21
C SER A 380 -55.15 30.21 -22.72
N ASP A 381 -56.06 29.86 -21.79
CA ASP A 381 -56.71 28.56 -21.42
C ASP A 381 -55.92 27.23 -21.49
N VAL A 382 -55.68 26.47 -20.41
CA VAL A 382 -56.56 25.86 -19.37
C VAL A 382 -57.25 24.55 -19.78
N LYS A 383 -56.85 23.44 -19.15
CA LYS A 383 -57.76 22.37 -18.69
C LYS A 383 -57.15 21.50 -17.58
N GLU A 384 -58.00 21.08 -16.65
CA GLU A 384 -57.63 20.34 -15.42
C GLU A 384 -57.94 18.84 -15.52
N ALA A 385 -57.22 18.04 -14.73
CA ALA A 385 -57.75 16.87 -14.01
C ALA A 385 -56.83 16.58 -12.80
N SER A 386 -57.37 16.07 -11.69
CA SER A 386 -56.72 16.21 -10.38
C SER A 386 -56.72 14.94 -9.50
N VAL A 387 -55.63 14.81 -8.72
CA VAL A 387 -55.55 14.35 -7.31
C VAL A 387 -56.40 13.16 -6.87
N SER A 388 -55.73 12.08 -6.40
CA SER A 388 -55.89 11.60 -5.02
C SER A 388 -54.76 10.66 -4.57
N SER A 389 -54.60 10.48 -3.26
CA SER A 389 -53.56 9.68 -2.61
C SER A 389 -54.10 8.95 -1.38
N ARG A 390 -53.69 7.69 -1.10
CA ARG A 390 -53.31 7.20 0.25
C ARG A 390 -53.01 5.69 0.38
N LYS A 391 -51.84 5.41 0.99
CA LYS A 391 -51.58 4.56 2.19
C LYS A 391 -52.28 3.18 2.39
N GLU A 392 -51.40 2.17 2.51
CA GLU A 392 -51.18 1.28 3.68
C GLU A 392 -51.94 -0.06 3.93
N PHE A 393 -51.11 -1.06 4.29
CA PHE A 393 -51.30 -2.25 5.15
C PHE A 393 -52.57 -3.12 5.05
N SER A 394 -52.36 -4.44 4.86
CA SER A 394 -52.56 -5.47 5.91
C SER A 394 -52.16 -6.89 5.45
N GLU A 395 -52.00 -7.81 6.41
CA GLU A 395 -51.69 -9.23 6.21
C GLU A 395 -52.96 -10.08 6.05
N ALA A 396 -52.87 -11.22 5.38
CA ALA A 396 -53.65 -12.44 5.70
C ALA A 396 -53.06 -13.67 5.00
N SER A 397 -53.28 -14.86 5.56
CA SER A 397 -52.87 -16.15 5.00
C SER A 397 -54.08 -17.04 4.66
N THR A 398 -53.93 -17.93 3.70
CA THR A 398 -54.80 -19.13 3.56
C THR A 398 -54.08 -20.20 2.74
N ALA A 399 -54.38 -21.48 3.00
CA ALA A 399 -53.80 -22.63 2.31
C ALA A 399 -54.78 -23.26 1.30
N GLY A 400 -54.25 -24.11 0.39
CA GLY A 400 -55.07 -24.92 -0.51
C GLY A 400 -54.23 -25.91 -1.33
N ASP A 401 -54.49 -27.21 -1.14
CA ASP A 401 -53.84 -28.29 -1.90
C ASP A 401 -54.29 -28.36 -3.36
N GLN A 402 -53.37 -28.81 -4.23
CA GLN A 402 -53.68 -29.93 -5.13
C GLN A 402 -52.43 -30.60 -5.69
N ALA A 403 -52.47 -31.93 -5.84
CA ALA A 403 -51.36 -32.74 -6.32
C ALA A 403 -51.81 -33.74 -7.40
N GLN A 404 -51.15 -33.70 -8.56
CA GLN A 404 -51.13 -34.67 -9.66
C GLN A 404 -49.92 -34.30 -10.55
N GLY A 405 -49.18 -35.21 -11.18
CA GLY A 405 -49.20 -36.67 -11.11
C GLY A 405 -48.57 -37.29 -12.36
N HIS A 406 -47.63 -38.22 -12.19
CA HIS A 406 -46.95 -38.99 -13.27
C HIS A 406 -46.00 -38.17 -14.20
N SER A 407 -44.97 -38.73 -14.84
CA SER A 407 -44.53 -40.14 -14.86
C SER A 407 -43.00 -40.28 -14.99
N ARG A 408 -42.47 -41.49 -14.71
CA ARG A 408 -41.06 -41.86 -14.93
C ARG A 408 -40.85 -42.47 -16.33
N SER A 409 -39.65 -42.32 -16.89
CA SER A 409 -39.11 -43.26 -17.89
C SER A 409 -37.60 -43.40 -17.73
N VAL A 410 -37.09 -44.64 -17.78
CA VAL A 410 -35.68 -44.98 -17.58
C VAL A 410 -35.14 -45.71 -18.82
N SER A 411 -34.01 -45.26 -19.36
CA SER A 411 -33.00 -46.06 -20.07
C SER A 411 -31.75 -45.18 -20.24
N ALA A 412 -30.53 -45.55 -19.88
CA ALA A 412 -29.77 -46.81 -20.02
C ALA A 412 -28.92 -46.84 -21.31
N SER A 413 -27.62 -47.00 -21.07
CA SER A 413 -26.46 -46.82 -21.94
C SER A 413 -26.43 -47.56 -23.28
N SER A 414 -25.69 -46.99 -24.24
CA SER A 414 -24.84 -47.76 -25.15
C SER A 414 -23.59 -46.96 -25.53
N ALA A 415 -22.41 -47.49 -25.22
CA ALA A 415 -21.14 -46.98 -25.76
C ALA A 415 -20.67 -47.90 -26.89
N VAL A 416 -20.19 -47.33 -27.99
CA VAL A 416 -19.43 -48.05 -29.03
C VAL A 416 -18.24 -47.17 -29.41
N SER A 417 -17.05 -47.78 -29.52
CA SER A 417 -15.81 -47.10 -29.88
C SER A 417 -15.47 -47.32 -31.35
N SER A 418 -14.80 -46.35 -31.97
CA SER A 418 -13.99 -46.56 -33.17
C SER A 418 -12.83 -45.55 -33.16
N ASN A 419 -11.63 -46.05 -32.88
CA ASN A 419 -10.38 -45.35 -33.17
C ASN A 419 -9.88 -45.78 -34.56
N ASP A 420 -9.21 -44.86 -35.26
CA ASP A 420 -7.95 -45.07 -36.00
C ASP A 420 -7.37 -43.65 -36.26
N PHE A 421 -6.20 -43.25 -35.77
CA PHE A 421 -4.82 -43.71 -36.07
C PHE A 421 -4.40 -43.39 -37.53
N LEU A 422 -3.30 -42.68 -37.83
CA LEU A 422 -2.32 -41.90 -37.06
C LEU A 422 -2.13 -40.52 -37.77
N ASN A 423 -1.26 -39.56 -37.42
CA ASN A 423 -0.14 -39.39 -36.47
C ASN A 423 0.03 -37.87 -36.21
N GLY A 424 0.85 -37.32 -35.30
CA GLY A 424 1.75 -37.87 -34.27
C GLY A 424 2.94 -36.92 -34.01
N GLY A 425 3.41 -36.84 -32.77
CA GLY A 425 4.50 -35.94 -32.34
C GLY A 425 4.43 -35.68 -30.83
N GLU A 426 5.44 -36.10 -30.08
CA GLU A 426 5.53 -35.98 -28.61
C GLU A 426 6.37 -34.76 -28.21
N GLU A 427 6.00 -34.04 -27.15
CA GLU A 427 6.96 -33.40 -26.24
C GLU A 427 6.31 -33.00 -24.89
N ASP A 428 6.95 -33.43 -23.80
CA ASP A 428 6.85 -33.05 -22.37
C ASP A 428 5.59 -32.37 -21.79
N SER A 429 4.76 -33.18 -21.12
CA SER A 429 3.91 -32.72 -20.01
C SER A 429 4.68 -32.71 -18.68
N ASN A 430 5.37 -31.62 -18.36
CA ASN A 430 6.04 -31.48 -17.05
C ASN A 430 5.91 -30.06 -16.45
N GLY A 431 4.71 -29.76 -15.93
CA GLY A 431 4.30 -28.42 -15.47
C GLY A 431 3.97 -28.33 -13.98
N VAL A 432 4.71 -29.04 -13.10
CA VAL A 432 4.48 -29.00 -11.65
C VAL A 432 4.58 -27.57 -11.12
N SER A 433 3.49 -27.04 -10.59
CA SER A 433 3.41 -25.66 -10.12
C SER A 433 4.23 -25.47 -8.85
N ARG A 434 5.46 -24.95 -8.99
CA ARG A 434 6.22 -24.38 -7.87
C ARG A 434 5.43 -23.20 -7.29
N VAL A 435 4.76 -23.43 -6.17
CA VAL A 435 4.21 -22.37 -5.32
C VAL A 435 5.39 -21.73 -4.59
N SER A 436 5.63 -20.43 -4.79
CA SER A 436 6.61 -19.70 -3.99
C SER A 436 6.18 -19.70 -2.53
N SER A 437 6.98 -20.33 -1.67
CA SER A 437 6.71 -20.49 -0.24
C SER A 437 7.12 -19.24 0.53
N ASP A 438 6.46 -18.11 0.23
CA ASP A 438 6.56 -16.88 1.00
C ASP A 438 5.80 -17.08 2.33
N PHE A 439 6.45 -17.75 3.30
CA PHE A 439 5.92 -17.91 4.65
C PHE A 439 5.82 -16.55 5.33
N ALA A 440 4.60 -16.06 5.54
CA ALA A 440 4.36 -14.86 6.32
C ALA A 440 4.82 -15.08 7.77
N GLN A 441 5.71 -14.23 8.27
CA GLN A 441 6.10 -14.23 9.67
C GLN A 441 4.88 -13.89 10.54
N TYR A 442 4.61 -14.75 11.52
CA TYR A 442 3.49 -14.59 12.46
C TYR A 442 3.99 -13.85 13.71
N SER A 443 4.08 -12.51 13.62
CA SER A 443 4.32 -11.67 14.81
C SER A 443 3.13 -11.79 15.76
N SER A 444 3.41 -12.09 17.02
CA SER A 444 2.41 -12.42 18.04
C SER A 444 2.53 -11.48 19.24
N ASP A 445 2.37 -10.18 19.00
CA ASP A 445 2.63 -9.16 20.03
C ASP A 445 1.34 -8.48 20.49
N HIS A 446 0.73 -9.09 21.51
CA HIS A 446 -0.07 -8.41 22.54
C HIS A 446 -0.26 -9.32 23.77
N SER A 447 0.50 -9.06 24.84
CA SER A 447 0.28 -9.54 26.21
C SER A 447 1.14 -8.69 27.16
N GLY A 448 0.58 -8.23 28.27
CA GLY A 448 1.05 -7.04 28.99
C GLY A 448 2.36 -7.16 29.79
N GLU A 449 2.90 -5.99 30.17
CA GLU A 449 4.03 -5.84 31.10
C GLU A 449 3.75 -6.43 32.49
N VAL A 450 4.80 -7.01 33.11
CA VAL A 450 5.03 -6.93 34.57
C VAL A 450 6.52 -6.63 34.77
N LYS A 451 6.87 -5.78 35.74
CA LYS A 451 8.26 -5.31 35.99
C LYS A 451 8.89 -5.94 37.24
N HIS A 452 10.23 -5.85 37.28
CA HIS A 452 11.13 -5.70 38.44
C HIS A 452 11.93 -6.89 39.03
N LEU A 453 13.25 -6.60 39.16
CA LEU A 453 14.21 -6.89 40.26
C LEU A 453 14.95 -8.25 40.37
N ASP A 454 16.20 -8.23 39.92
CA ASP A 454 17.48 -8.54 40.62
C ASP A 454 17.54 -9.62 41.74
N GLY A 455 18.54 -10.54 41.68
CA GLY A 455 18.66 -11.63 42.67
C GLY A 455 19.98 -12.46 42.76
N ALA A 456 21.14 -11.88 42.42
CA ALA A 456 22.52 -12.31 42.76
C ALA A 456 22.92 -13.75 43.26
N THR A 457 23.79 -14.40 42.46
CA THR A 457 25.05 -15.11 42.84
C THR A 457 25.13 -16.48 43.58
N SER A 458 25.95 -17.36 42.98
CA SER A 458 26.77 -18.44 43.59
C SER A 458 26.04 -19.74 44.02
N SER A 459 26.67 -20.92 44.14
CA SER A 459 28.09 -21.33 43.96
C SER A 459 28.19 -22.80 43.49
N ALA A 460 29.33 -23.20 42.91
CA ALA A 460 29.68 -24.60 42.61
C ALA A 460 30.53 -25.22 43.75
N PRO A 461 30.67 -26.56 43.84
CA PRO A 461 31.86 -27.13 43.19
C PRO A 461 31.73 -28.56 42.58
N GLN A 462 32.64 -28.80 41.64
CA GLN A 462 33.04 -30.02 40.91
C GLN A 462 32.93 -31.39 41.62
N ARG A 463 32.69 -32.45 40.81
CA ARG A 463 33.65 -33.57 40.64
C ARG A 463 33.40 -34.43 39.39
N GLU A 464 34.48 -34.67 38.65
CA GLU A 464 34.71 -35.75 37.66
C GLU A 464 35.69 -36.78 38.28
N PRO A 465 36.11 -37.89 37.63
CA PRO A 465 35.68 -38.47 36.34
C PRO A 465 35.35 -39.99 36.43
N GLU A 466 34.98 -40.64 35.31
CA GLU A 466 35.73 -41.79 34.70
C GLU A 466 35.00 -42.45 33.49
N PHE A 467 35.80 -42.83 32.49
CA PHE A 467 35.54 -43.64 31.27
C PHE A 467 36.78 -44.56 31.10
N PRO A 468 36.90 -45.56 30.17
CA PRO A 468 36.12 -45.95 28.96
C PRO A 468 35.82 -47.51 29.00
N PRO A 469 35.94 -48.39 27.96
CA PRO A 469 36.10 -48.27 26.48
C PRO A 469 35.33 -49.24 25.52
N LYS A 470 35.00 -48.69 24.33
CA LYS A 470 35.18 -49.18 22.93
C LYS A 470 34.73 -50.59 22.46
N LEU A 471 34.06 -50.64 21.28
CA LEU A 471 34.47 -51.28 19.96
C LEU A 471 33.21 -51.50 19.06
N SER A 472 33.01 -50.83 17.90
CA SER A 472 33.56 -51.00 16.52
C SER A 472 32.82 -52.01 15.60
N GLU A 473 32.55 -51.78 14.30
CA GLU A 473 32.45 -50.51 13.51
C GLU A 473 30.97 -50.27 13.04
N ALA A 474 30.45 -50.42 11.81
CA ALA A 474 30.96 -50.76 10.45
C ALA A 474 30.23 -49.92 9.36
N ARG A 475 30.52 -50.10 8.05
CA ARG A 475 30.09 -49.17 6.98
C ARG A 475 29.71 -49.80 5.62
N SER A 476 28.80 -49.12 4.90
CA SER A 476 28.94 -48.68 3.49
C SER A 476 28.05 -47.43 3.30
N ARG A 477 28.47 -46.25 2.79
CA ARG A 477 29.17 -45.84 1.54
C ARG A 477 28.34 -46.11 0.28
N SER A 478 28.12 -45.17 -0.66
CA SER A 478 28.77 -43.85 -0.97
C SER A 478 27.70 -42.77 -1.32
N HIS A 479 27.85 -41.43 -1.23
CA HIS A 479 28.91 -40.46 -1.61
C HIS A 479 29.20 -40.39 -3.14
N THR A 480 29.46 -39.25 -3.79
CA THR A 480 29.63 -37.81 -3.39
C THR A 480 29.02 -36.90 -4.50
N ILE A 481 29.19 -35.57 -4.69
CA ILE A 481 30.15 -34.52 -4.27
C ILE A 481 29.52 -33.09 -4.34
N TRP A 482 30.23 -32.05 -3.89
CA TRP A 482 29.99 -30.61 -4.18
C TRP A 482 31.30 -29.96 -4.70
N ARG A 483 31.26 -28.73 -5.26
CA ARG A 483 32.47 -27.90 -5.50
C ARG A 483 32.45 -26.60 -4.67
N ARG A 484 33.62 -26.23 -4.13
CA ARG A 484 34.00 -24.88 -3.65
C ARG A 484 34.93 -24.21 -4.67
N PRO A 485 35.16 -22.88 -4.54
CA PRO A 485 36.48 -22.39 -4.07
C PRO A 485 36.33 -21.21 -3.08
N SER A 486 37.35 -20.71 -2.37
CA SER A 486 38.60 -21.28 -1.81
C SER A 486 39.09 -20.34 -0.69
N GLU A 487 39.83 -20.86 0.29
CA GLU A 487 40.24 -20.11 1.49
C GLU A 487 41.61 -19.44 1.37
N ARG A 488 41.81 -18.28 2.03
CA ARG A 488 43.03 -17.96 2.80
C ARG A 488 42.94 -16.65 3.61
N PHE A 489 42.84 -16.77 4.93
CA PHE A 489 43.73 -16.22 5.96
C PHE A 489 43.01 -16.18 7.32
N VAL A 490 43.73 -16.46 8.40
CA VAL A 490 43.20 -16.52 9.78
C VAL A 490 44.28 -15.99 10.73
N PRO A 491 43.90 -15.34 11.85
CA PRO A 491 44.35 -15.85 13.14
C PRO A 491 43.21 -16.37 14.01
N ARG A 492 43.50 -17.36 14.86
CA ARG A 492 42.50 -17.99 15.75
C ARG A 492 42.00 -17.02 16.83
N ILE A 493 40.69 -17.01 17.05
CA ILE A 493 40.09 -16.97 18.39
C ILE A 493 39.15 -18.18 18.50
N VAL A 494 39.12 -18.83 19.66
CA VAL A 494 38.21 -19.97 19.94
C VAL A 494 37.01 -19.42 20.72
N SER A 495 35.85 -19.39 20.08
CA SER A 495 34.58 -19.01 20.72
C SER A 495 33.93 -20.22 21.40
N SER A 496 33.49 -20.06 22.66
CA SER A 496 33.00 -21.16 23.51
C SER A 496 31.53 -21.58 23.30
N SER A 497 30.78 -20.83 22.49
CA SER A 497 29.30 -20.83 22.48
C SER A 497 28.61 -22.17 22.18
N SER A 498 29.32 -23.16 21.62
CA SER A 498 28.78 -24.49 21.31
C SER A 498 28.61 -25.42 22.52
N ILE A 499 29.12 -25.03 23.70
CA ILE A 499 28.98 -25.80 24.95
C ILE A 499 27.82 -25.26 25.79
N ASP A 500 27.78 -23.94 25.99
CA ASP A 500 26.77 -23.24 26.80
C ASP A 500 25.36 -23.53 26.26
N THR A 501 25.16 -23.32 24.95
CA THR A 501 23.91 -23.64 24.23
C THR A 501 23.47 -25.10 24.35
N ARG A 502 24.38 -26.04 24.61
CA ARG A 502 24.02 -27.46 24.83
C ARG A 502 23.61 -27.74 26.27
N ALA A 503 24.15 -27.02 27.24
CA ALA A 503 23.72 -27.09 28.63
C ALA A 503 22.31 -26.51 28.78
N ASP A 504 22.04 -25.36 28.16
CA ASP A 504 20.74 -24.70 28.17
C ASP A 504 19.63 -25.61 27.61
N LEU A 505 19.88 -26.25 26.46
CA LEU A 505 18.93 -27.19 25.85
C LEU A 505 18.64 -28.43 26.71
N LEU A 506 19.63 -28.93 27.47
CA LEU A 506 19.41 -30.01 28.45
C LEU A 506 18.59 -29.54 29.66
N GLY A 507 18.74 -28.27 30.06
CA GLY A 507 17.88 -27.62 31.05
C GLY A 507 16.43 -27.56 30.57
N VAL A 508 16.20 -27.08 29.34
CA VAL A 508 14.87 -27.05 28.72
C VAL A 508 14.28 -28.45 28.55
N GLU A 509 15.04 -29.44 28.12
CA GLU A 509 14.55 -30.84 28.02
C GLU A 509 14.12 -31.39 29.38
N THR A 510 14.83 -31.05 30.46
CA THR A 510 14.48 -31.46 31.83
C THR A 510 13.23 -30.74 32.32
N GLN A 511 13.11 -29.43 32.08
CA GLN A 511 11.91 -28.64 32.38
C GLN A 511 10.69 -29.18 31.64
N VAL A 512 10.81 -29.45 30.34
CA VAL A 512 9.72 -29.97 29.49
C VAL A 512 9.24 -31.35 29.97
N LYS A 513 10.13 -32.25 30.38
CA LYS A 513 9.73 -33.55 30.95
C LYS A 513 8.89 -33.39 32.22
N LYS A 514 9.33 -32.53 33.15
CA LYS A 514 8.55 -32.18 34.36
C LYS A 514 7.18 -31.59 33.99
N LEU A 515 7.11 -30.70 32.99
CA LEU A 515 5.84 -30.14 32.52
C LEU A 515 4.90 -31.21 31.93
N VAL A 516 5.43 -32.20 31.20
CA VAL A 516 4.64 -33.33 30.67
C VAL A 516 4.11 -34.25 31.77
N GLU A 517 4.89 -34.49 32.84
CA GLU A 517 4.40 -35.17 34.05
C GLU A 517 3.27 -34.37 34.73
N GLU A 518 3.41 -33.04 34.78
CA GLU A 518 2.40 -32.13 35.35
C GLU A 518 1.09 -32.08 34.55
N LEU A 519 1.12 -32.31 33.22
CA LEU A 519 -0.10 -32.50 32.40
C LEU A 519 -0.91 -33.75 32.81
N GLN A 520 -0.34 -34.71 33.53
CA GLN A 520 -1.04 -35.89 34.03
C GLN A 520 -1.68 -35.67 35.42
N SER A 521 -1.40 -34.54 36.08
CA SER A 521 -1.95 -34.21 37.41
C SER A 521 -3.49 -34.24 37.45
N PRO A 522 -4.14 -34.76 38.52
CA PRO A 522 -5.58 -34.68 38.68
C PRO A 522 -6.09 -33.25 38.94
N LEU A 523 -5.19 -32.29 39.21
CA LEU A 523 -5.53 -30.90 39.48
C LEU A 523 -5.55 -30.07 38.19
N VAL A 524 -6.72 -29.51 37.86
CA VAL A 524 -6.92 -28.65 36.68
C VAL A 524 -5.95 -27.47 36.67
N GLU A 525 -5.64 -26.88 37.84
CA GLU A 525 -4.70 -25.77 37.96
C GLU A 525 -3.29 -26.15 37.49
N THR A 526 -2.74 -27.27 38.00
CA THR A 526 -1.42 -27.78 37.58
C THR A 526 -1.38 -28.06 36.07
N LYS A 527 -2.46 -28.61 35.50
CA LYS A 527 -2.56 -28.77 34.03
C LYS A 527 -2.56 -27.43 33.31
N ARG A 528 -3.31 -26.44 33.80
CA ARG A 528 -3.44 -25.10 33.21
C ARG A 528 -2.12 -24.35 33.19
N GLU A 529 -1.40 -24.37 34.31
CA GLU A 529 -0.05 -23.81 34.47
C GLU A 529 0.93 -24.50 33.52
N ALA A 530 1.04 -25.84 33.57
CA ALA A 530 1.98 -26.59 32.75
C ALA A 530 1.70 -26.45 31.23
N THR A 531 0.42 -26.38 30.83
CA THR A 531 0.04 -26.10 29.43
C THR A 531 0.39 -24.67 29.03
N GLY A 532 0.28 -23.70 29.95
CA GLY A 532 0.71 -22.31 29.74
C GLY A 532 2.22 -22.19 29.53
N GLU A 533 3.02 -22.88 30.33
CA GLU A 533 4.47 -22.93 30.17
C GLU A 533 4.90 -23.65 28.88
N LEU A 534 4.24 -24.75 28.49
CA LEU A 534 4.49 -25.38 27.20
C LEU A 534 4.11 -24.47 26.01
N ARG A 535 3.02 -23.70 26.10
CA ARG A 535 2.66 -22.65 25.14
C ARG A 535 3.73 -21.57 25.05
N SER A 536 4.28 -21.14 26.19
CA SER A 536 5.38 -20.15 26.29
C SER A 536 6.66 -20.68 25.64
N LEU A 537 7.17 -21.83 26.09
CA LEU A 537 8.38 -22.47 25.57
C LEU A 537 8.30 -22.72 24.06
N ALA A 538 7.13 -23.14 23.55
CA ALA A 538 6.89 -23.34 22.13
C ALA A 538 6.82 -22.04 21.29
N ARG A 539 6.65 -20.86 21.90
CA ARG A 539 6.67 -19.56 21.20
C ARG A 539 8.10 -19.13 20.83
N HIS A 540 9.08 -19.43 21.67
CA HIS A 540 10.41 -18.79 21.63
C HIS A 540 11.35 -19.28 20.52
N THR A 541 11.71 -20.57 20.49
CA THR A 541 12.75 -21.11 19.58
C THR A 541 12.24 -22.28 18.73
N MET A 542 13.02 -22.76 17.75
CA MET A 542 12.68 -23.98 17.00
C MET A 542 13.07 -25.24 17.79
N GLU A 543 14.16 -25.14 18.54
CA GLU A 543 14.76 -26.18 19.36
C GLU A 543 13.80 -26.57 20.49
N ASN A 544 13.17 -25.60 21.17
CA ASN A 544 12.14 -25.85 22.17
C ASN A 544 10.96 -26.64 21.58
N ARG A 545 10.51 -26.28 20.37
CA ARG A 545 9.39 -26.98 19.70
C ARG A 545 9.74 -28.44 19.43
N ILE A 546 10.97 -28.71 19.00
CA ILE A 546 11.47 -30.08 18.78
C ILE A 546 11.58 -30.85 20.11
N ILE A 547 12.10 -30.23 21.16
CA ILE A 547 12.21 -30.83 22.51
C ILE A 547 10.82 -31.19 23.06
N ILE A 548 9.83 -30.28 22.97
CA ILE A 548 8.45 -30.50 23.43
C ILE A 548 7.79 -31.67 22.69
N ALA A 549 7.98 -31.79 21.39
CA ALA A 549 7.50 -32.93 20.62
C ALA A 549 8.19 -34.24 21.04
N ASN A 550 9.51 -34.25 21.14
CA ASN A 550 10.31 -35.42 21.52
C ASN A 550 10.03 -35.92 22.94
N CYS A 551 9.61 -35.05 23.86
CA CYS A 551 9.21 -35.42 25.22
C CYS A 551 7.78 -35.95 25.33
N GLY A 552 7.06 -36.16 24.21
CA GLY A 552 5.72 -36.75 24.21
C GLY A 552 4.60 -35.80 24.64
N ALA A 553 4.83 -34.48 24.65
CA ALA A 553 3.80 -33.51 25.04
C ALA A 553 2.60 -33.50 24.09
N ILE A 554 2.79 -33.82 22.80
CA ILE A 554 1.77 -33.71 21.75
C ILE A 554 0.48 -34.46 22.12
N SER A 555 0.56 -35.75 22.49
CA SER A 555 -0.65 -36.54 22.80
C SER A 555 -1.43 -35.96 23.98
N HIS A 556 -0.74 -35.54 25.04
CA HIS A 556 -1.34 -34.90 26.21
C HIS A 556 -1.99 -33.55 25.86
N LEU A 557 -1.35 -32.74 24.99
CA LEU A 557 -1.93 -31.49 24.49
C LEU A 557 -3.17 -31.75 23.62
N VAL A 558 -3.22 -32.84 22.85
CA VAL A 558 -4.40 -33.24 22.06
C VAL A 558 -5.55 -33.71 22.96
N GLU A 559 -5.29 -34.44 24.03
CA GLU A 559 -6.31 -34.80 25.04
C GLU A 559 -6.93 -33.55 25.69
N LEU A 560 -6.09 -32.55 26.02
CA LEU A 560 -6.53 -31.30 26.66
C LEU A 560 -7.36 -30.38 25.77
N LEU A 561 -7.47 -30.66 24.47
CA LEU A 561 -8.44 -30.00 23.58
C LEU A 561 -9.91 -30.31 23.98
N HIS A 562 -10.15 -31.39 24.72
CA HIS A 562 -11.47 -31.70 25.30
C HIS A 562 -11.63 -31.20 26.76
N SER A 563 -10.72 -30.35 27.26
CA SER A 563 -10.83 -29.78 28.60
C SER A 563 -12.06 -28.88 28.74
N THR A 564 -12.80 -29.04 29.84
CA THR A 564 -13.91 -28.14 30.20
C THR A 564 -13.42 -26.80 30.77
N ASP A 565 -12.14 -26.68 31.15
CA ASP A 565 -11.53 -25.38 31.42
C ASP A 565 -11.09 -24.73 30.09
N LEU A 566 -11.80 -23.68 29.70
CA LEU A 566 -11.57 -22.95 28.46
C LEU A 566 -10.14 -22.39 28.37
N LYS A 567 -9.48 -22.04 29.49
CA LYS A 567 -8.11 -21.49 29.43
C LYS A 567 -7.06 -22.57 29.19
N THR A 568 -7.24 -23.77 29.75
CA THR A 568 -6.44 -24.95 29.40
C THR A 568 -6.66 -25.36 27.95
N GLN A 569 -7.91 -25.38 27.47
CA GLN A 569 -8.24 -25.69 26.07
C GLN A 569 -7.58 -24.68 25.10
N GLU A 570 -7.69 -23.39 25.38
CA GLU A 570 -7.04 -22.30 24.64
C GLU A 570 -5.51 -22.41 24.67
N ASN A 571 -4.91 -22.68 25.84
CA ASN A 571 -3.46 -22.88 25.94
C ASN A 571 -3.00 -24.10 25.15
N ALA A 572 -3.73 -25.21 25.18
CA ALA A 572 -3.39 -26.45 24.49
C ALA A 572 -3.44 -26.30 22.96
N VAL A 573 -4.50 -25.69 22.41
CA VAL A 573 -4.57 -25.44 20.96
C VAL A 573 -3.51 -24.43 20.51
N THR A 574 -3.18 -23.44 21.33
CA THR A 574 -2.11 -22.46 21.00
C THR A 574 -0.72 -23.08 21.08
N ALA A 575 -0.48 -24.01 22.02
CA ALA A 575 0.74 -24.80 22.05
C ALA A 575 0.88 -25.68 20.79
N LEU A 576 -0.19 -26.37 20.38
CA LEU A 576 -0.20 -27.18 19.16
C LEU A 576 0.01 -26.34 17.89
N LEU A 577 -0.59 -25.14 17.79
CA LEU A 577 -0.33 -24.17 16.72
C LEU A 577 1.15 -23.78 16.67
N ASN A 578 1.74 -23.44 17.82
CA ASN A 578 3.16 -23.09 17.91
C ASN A 578 4.06 -24.26 17.51
N LEU A 579 3.72 -25.49 17.90
CA LEU A 579 4.47 -26.70 17.53
C LEU A 579 4.33 -27.03 16.03
N SER A 580 3.18 -26.80 15.41
CA SER A 580 2.92 -27.13 14.00
C SER A 580 3.67 -26.25 13.00
N ILE A 581 4.30 -25.16 13.45
CA ILE A 581 5.20 -24.31 12.64
C ILE A 581 6.46 -25.09 12.20
N ASN A 582 6.85 -26.16 12.90
CA ASN A 582 7.93 -27.06 12.48
C ASN A 582 7.36 -28.29 11.72
N ASP A 583 7.89 -28.62 10.54
CA ASP A 583 7.34 -29.69 9.68
C ASP A 583 7.49 -31.12 10.25
N ASN A 584 8.53 -31.40 11.04
CA ASN A 584 8.67 -32.69 11.72
C ASN A 584 7.56 -32.84 12.77
N ASN A 585 7.35 -31.79 13.56
CA ASN A 585 6.28 -31.72 14.56
C ASN A 585 4.89 -31.79 13.92
N LYS A 586 4.67 -31.11 12.79
CA LYS A 586 3.42 -31.13 12.02
C LYS A 586 3.00 -32.56 11.65
N THR A 587 3.97 -33.40 11.28
CA THR A 587 3.75 -34.82 11.01
C THR A 587 3.40 -35.60 12.29
N ALA A 588 4.10 -35.36 13.39
CA ALA A 588 3.79 -35.99 14.69
C ALA A 588 2.42 -35.59 15.24
N ILE A 589 2.01 -34.32 15.06
CA ILE A 589 0.70 -33.78 15.42
C ILE A 589 -0.41 -34.41 14.57
N ALA A 590 -0.20 -34.56 13.25
CA ALA A 590 -1.16 -35.24 12.37
C ALA A 590 -1.36 -36.73 12.73
N ASN A 591 -0.28 -37.40 13.17
CA ASN A 591 -0.29 -38.80 13.62
C ASN A 591 -0.92 -39.00 15.01
N ALA A 592 -1.18 -37.93 15.76
CA ALA A 592 -1.86 -37.97 17.06
C ALA A 592 -3.40 -37.81 16.94
N ASP A 593 -3.96 -38.05 15.74
CA ASP A 593 -5.40 -37.97 15.40
C ASP A 593 -6.13 -36.67 15.81
N VAL A 594 -5.35 -35.59 15.92
CA VAL A 594 -5.74 -34.24 16.38
C VAL A 594 -6.92 -33.55 15.66
N ILE A 595 -7.38 -34.08 14.53
CA ILE A 595 -8.35 -33.40 13.65
C ILE A 595 -9.73 -33.28 14.29
N GLU A 596 -10.29 -34.36 14.83
CA GLU A 596 -11.58 -34.32 15.55
C GLU A 596 -11.49 -33.44 16.83
N PRO A 597 -10.45 -33.58 17.69
CA PRO A 597 -10.17 -32.64 18.77
C PRO A 597 -10.12 -31.15 18.36
N LEU A 598 -9.52 -30.81 17.22
CA LEU A 598 -9.50 -29.43 16.71
C LEU A 598 -10.89 -28.96 16.26
N ILE A 599 -11.67 -29.82 15.62
CA ILE A 599 -13.06 -29.52 15.20
C ILE A 599 -13.93 -29.26 16.43
N HIS A 600 -13.77 -30.04 17.49
CA HIS A 600 -14.42 -29.79 18.78
C HIS A 600 -14.08 -28.40 19.33
N VAL A 601 -12.80 -28.03 19.42
CA VAL A 601 -12.39 -26.68 19.87
C VAL A 601 -12.92 -25.57 18.96
N LEU A 602 -12.99 -25.80 17.65
CA LEU A 602 -13.53 -24.85 16.67
C LEU A 602 -15.06 -24.64 16.83
N GLN A 603 -15.77 -25.57 17.47
CA GLN A 603 -17.18 -25.49 17.82
C GLN A 603 -17.42 -24.92 19.23
N THR A 604 -16.69 -25.39 20.24
CA THR A 604 -16.99 -25.11 21.67
C THR A 604 -16.09 -24.09 22.35
N GLY A 605 -14.94 -23.75 21.75
CA GLY A 605 -13.92 -22.94 22.39
C GLY A 605 -14.27 -21.45 22.52
N ASN A 606 -13.47 -20.73 23.32
CA ASN A 606 -13.50 -19.26 23.32
C ASN A 606 -13.00 -18.70 21.97
N ALA A 607 -13.12 -17.39 21.74
CA ALA A 607 -12.76 -16.77 20.46
C ALA A 607 -11.33 -17.11 20.02
N GLU A 608 -10.33 -16.89 20.89
CA GLU A 608 -8.93 -17.18 20.60
C GLU A 608 -8.68 -18.69 20.34
N ALA A 609 -9.33 -19.57 21.08
CA ALA A 609 -9.21 -21.02 20.88
C ALA A 609 -9.79 -21.47 19.52
N ARG A 610 -10.93 -20.91 19.09
CA ARG A 610 -11.53 -21.18 17.78
C ARG A 610 -10.64 -20.66 16.65
N GLU A 611 -10.08 -19.46 16.80
CA GLU A 611 -9.11 -18.86 15.87
C GLU A 611 -7.85 -19.74 15.74
N ASN A 612 -7.24 -20.11 16.86
CA ASN A 612 -6.03 -20.93 16.88
C ASN A 612 -6.29 -22.36 16.37
N SER A 613 -7.51 -22.90 16.56
CA SER A 613 -7.91 -24.17 15.93
C SER A 613 -7.96 -24.06 14.40
N ALA A 614 -8.61 -23.02 13.86
CA ALA A 614 -8.65 -22.77 12.41
C ALA A 614 -7.24 -22.59 11.81
N ALA A 615 -6.37 -21.84 12.50
CA ALA A 615 -4.97 -21.68 12.11
C ALA A 615 -4.17 -23.01 12.16
N THR A 616 -4.44 -23.88 13.15
CA THR A 616 -3.80 -25.20 13.26
C THR A 616 -4.28 -26.15 12.15
N LEU A 617 -5.59 -26.17 11.87
CA LEU A 617 -6.16 -26.91 10.75
C LEU A 617 -5.60 -26.44 9.39
N PHE A 618 -5.41 -25.13 9.21
CA PHE A 618 -4.67 -24.60 8.06
C PHE A 618 -3.25 -25.16 7.99
N SER A 619 -2.46 -25.03 9.07
CA SER A 619 -1.08 -25.52 9.15
C SER A 619 -0.94 -27.00 8.80
N LEU A 620 -1.86 -27.84 9.29
CA LEU A 620 -1.90 -29.29 9.02
C LEU A 620 -2.38 -29.62 7.60
N SER A 621 -3.28 -28.83 7.03
CA SER A 621 -3.85 -29.05 5.67
C SER A 621 -2.83 -28.86 4.53
N VAL A 622 -1.63 -28.36 4.82
CA VAL A 622 -0.51 -28.27 3.85
C VAL A 622 -0.09 -29.67 3.36
N MET A 623 -0.28 -30.71 4.18
CA MET A 623 -0.15 -32.11 3.78
C MET A 623 -1.41 -32.57 3.02
N GLU A 624 -1.25 -33.12 1.81
CA GLU A 624 -2.38 -33.53 0.95
C GLU A 624 -3.29 -34.58 1.60
N GLU A 625 -2.72 -35.52 2.37
CA GLU A 625 -3.48 -36.54 3.10
C GLU A 625 -4.40 -35.90 4.16
N ASN A 626 -3.88 -34.93 4.91
CA ASN A 626 -4.67 -34.15 5.87
C ASN A 626 -5.74 -33.29 5.18
N LYS A 627 -5.44 -32.72 4.01
CA LYS A 627 -6.40 -31.89 3.24
C LYS A 627 -7.69 -32.65 2.91
N LEU A 628 -7.60 -33.96 2.63
CA LEU A 628 -8.76 -34.83 2.46
C LEU A 628 -9.36 -35.28 3.80
N LYS A 629 -8.55 -35.64 4.80
CA LYS A 629 -9.02 -36.06 6.13
C LYS A 629 -9.85 -34.95 6.82
N ILE A 630 -9.31 -33.73 6.92
CA ILE A 630 -9.98 -32.55 7.49
C ILE A 630 -11.30 -32.26 6.76
N GLY A 631 -11.30 -32.28 5.42
CA GLY A 631 -12.49 -31.99 4.62
C GLY A 631 -13.59 -33.05 4.70
N ARG A 632 -13.24 -34.30 5.05
CA ARG A 632 -14.20 -35.40 5.29
C ARG A 632 -14.66 -35.49 6.74
N SER A 633 -13.89 -34.95 7.69
CA SER A 633 -14.19 -34.92 9.15
C SER A 633 -15.24 -33.85 9.54
N GLY A 634 -15.81 -33.11 8.58
CA GLY A 634 -16.85 -32.12 8.85
C GLY A 634 -16.37 -30.72 9.27
N ALA A 635 -15.05 -30.50 9.39
CA ALA A 635 -14.42 -29.21 9.77
C ALA A 635 -14.91 -27.99 8.97
N ILE A 636 -15.39 -28.22 7.74
CA ILE A 636 -15.79 -27.17 6.80
C ILE A 636 -16.98 -26.34 7.33
N ILE A 637 -17.93 -26.92 8.06
CA ILE A 637 -19.09 -26.16 8.57
C ILE A 637 -18.64 -25.18 9.68
N PRO A 638 -17.95 -25.59 10.76
CA PRO A 638 -17.44 -24.65 11.77
C PRO A 638 -16.43 -23.62 11.22
N LEU A 639 -15.66 -23.96 10.17
CA LEU A 639 -14.82 -22.99 9.47
C LEU A 639 -15.64 -21.90 8.76
N VAL A 640 -16.77 -22.25 8.13
CA VAL A 640 -17.65 -21.26 7.50
C VAL A 640 -18.44 -20.45 8.53
N GLU A 641 -18.82 -21.04 9.66
CA GLU A 641 -19.37 -20.29 10.81
C GLU A 641 -18.38 -19.25 11.32
N LEU A 642 -17.10 -19.62 11.51
CA LEU A 642 -16.04 -18.68 11.92
C LEU A 642 -15.77 -17.61 10.84
N LEU A 643 -15.90 -17.95 9.56
CA LEU A 643 -15.82 -16.99 8.44
C LEU A 643 -16.97 -15.96 8.49
N GLY A 644 -18.16 -16.35 8.92
CA GLY A 644 -19.32 -15.48 9.09
C GLY A 644 -19.29 -14.63 10.36
N SER A 645 -19.10 -15.27 11.53
CA SER A 645 -19.27 -14.65 12.86
C SER A 645 -17.98 -14.42 13.65
N GLY A 646 -16.81 -14.75 13.10
CA GLY A 646 -15.53 -14.58 13.78
C GLY A 646 -15.04 -13.12 13.83
N THR A 647 -14.01 -12.89 14.66
CA THR A 647 -13.22 -11.65 14.64
C THR A 647 -12.50 -11.49 13.28
N PRO A 648 -11.93 -10.31 12.95
CA PRO A 648 -11.12 -10.15 11.73
C PRO A 648 -9.99 -11.17 11.60
N ARG A 649 -9.39 -11.61 12.73
CA ARG A 649 -8.42 -12.70 12.78
C ARG A 649 -9.06 -14.06 12.48
N GLY A 650 -10.16 -14.40 13.15
CA GLY A 650 -10.89 -15.65 12.90
C GLY A 650 -11.38 -15.79 11.46
N LYS A 651 -11.86 -14.71 10.85
CA LYS A 651 -12.23 -14.69 9.43
C LYS A 651 -11.03 -14.91 8.52
N LYS A 652 -9.88 -14.30 8.82
CA LYS A 652 -8.61 -14.49 8.08
C LYS A 652 -8.08 -15.93 8.17
N ASP A 653 -8.09 -16.51 9.36
CA ASP A 653 -7.60 -17.87 9.60
C ASP A 653 -8.56 -18.90 8.98
N ALA A 654 -9.88 -18.71 9.12
CA ALA A 654 -10.90 -19.51 8.42
C ALA A 654 -10.80 -19.41 6.89
N ALA A 655 -10.68 -18.21 6.32
CA ALA A 655 -10.51 -18.01 4.88
C ALA A 655 -9.23 -18.68 4.36
N THR A 656 -8.15 -18.65 5.13
CA THR A 656 -6.86 -19.25 4.76
C THR A 656 -6.89 -20.79 4.84
N ALA A 657 -7.58 -21.35 5.85
CA ALA A 657 -7.88 -22.79 5.91
C ALA A 657 -8.76 -23.24 4.73
N LEU A 658 -9.87 -22.54 4.47
CA LEU A 658 -10.80 -22.83 3.37
C LEU A 658 -10.12 -22.69 2.00
N PHE A 659 -9.22 -21.72 1.81
CA PHE A 659 -8.39 -21.59 0.61
C PHE A 659 -7.60 -22.87 0.35
N ASN A 660 -6.79 -23.34 1.30
CA ASN A 660 -5.95 -24.52 1.08
C ASN A 660 -6.77 -25.82 0.96
N LEU A 661 -7.88 -25.94 1.71
CA LEU A 661 -8.83 -27.05 1.56
C LEU A 661 -9.50 -27.05 0.18
N SER A 662 -9.85 -25.88 -0.38
CA SER A 662 -10.52 -25.73 -1.67
C SER A 662 -9.69 -26.15 -2.90
N ILE A 663 -8.38 -26.35 -2.73
CA ILE A 663 -7.52 -26.91 -3.79
C ILE A 663 -7.99 -28.35 -4.12
N SER A 664 -8.39 -29.13 -3.11
CA SER A 664 -8.93 -30.48 -3.33
C SER A 664 -10.33 -30.43 -3.93
N HIS A 665 -10.53 -31.13 -5.05
CA HIS A 665 -11.80 -31.14 -5.78
C HIS A 665 -12.98 -31.65 -4.93
N GLU A 666 -12.75 -32.65 -4.07
CA GLU A 666 -13.79 -33.16 -3.15
C GLU A 666 -14.31 -32.11 -2.17
N ASN A 667 -13.43 -31.22 -1.71
CA ASN A 667 -13.76 -30.24 -0.69
C ASN A 667 -14.56 -29.06 -1.26
N LYS A 668 -14.39 -28.73 -2.54
CA LYS A 668 -15.09 -27.62 -3.22
C LYS A 668 -16.61 -27.73 -3.07
N ALA A 669 -17.18 -28.92 -3.29
CA ALA A 669 -18.62 -29.14 -3.16
C ALA A 669 -19.09 -28.94 -1.71
N ARG A 670 -18.35 -29.47 -0.73
CA ARG A 670 -18.64 -29.32 0.71
C ARG A 670 -18.57 -27.86 1.16
N ILE A 671 -17.58 -27.09 0.69
CA ILE A 671 -17.40 -25.67 0.98
C ILE A 671 -18.58 -24.84 0.42
N VAL A 672 -19.05 -25.14 -0.79
CA VAL A 672 -20.24 -24.49 -1.36
C VAL A 672 -21.50 -24.87 -0.57
N GLN A 673 -21.69 -26.15 -0.26
CA GLN A 673 -22.85 -26.65 0.49
C GLN A 673 -22.94 -26.10 1.92
N ALA A 674 -21.80 -25.78 2.54
CA ALA A 674 -21.73 -25.11 3.85
C ALA A 674 -22.06 -23.60 3.80
N GLY A 675 -22.36 -23.01 2.63
CA GLY A 675 -22.70 -21.59 2.50
C GLY A 675 -21.51 -20.64 2.54
N ALA A 676 -20.29 -21.11 2.22
CA ALA A 676 -19.09 -20.28 2.26
C ALA A 676 -19.16 -19.06 1.32
N VAL A 677 -19.82 -19.20 0.17
CA VAL A 677 -19.74 -18.24 -0.94
C VAL A 677 -20.26 -16.86 -0.56
N ARG A 678 -21.38 -16.76 0.17
CA ARG A 678 -21.92 -15.47 0.67
C ARG A 678 -20.88 -14.71 1.48
N HIS A 679 -20.33 -15.36 2.50
CA HIS A 679 -19.31 -14.81 3.40
C HIS A 679 -18.00 -14.46 2.66
N LEU A 680 -17.66 -15.21 1.61
CA LEU A 680 -16.49 -14.91 0.77
C LEU A 680 -16.71 -13.68 -0.12
N VAL A 681 -17.93 -13.43 -0.62
CA VAL A 681 -18.26 -12.19 -1.33
C VAL A 681 -18.26 -10.99 -0.38
N GLU A 682 -18.82 -11.14 0.83
CA GLU A 682 -18.75 -10.12 1.88
C GLU A 682 -17.30 -9.76 2.27
N LEU A 683 -16.38 -10.74 2.26
CA LEU A 683 -14.95 -10.53 2.52
C LEU A 683 -14.14 -10.00 1.33
N MET A 684 -14.80 -9.66 0.22
CA MET A 684 -14.17 -8.96 -0.92
C MET A 684 -14.32 -7.44 -0.87
N GLU A 685 -15.05 -6.88 0.10
CA GLU A 685 -14.98 -5.43 0.36
C GLU A 685 -13.54 -5.02 0.74
N PRO A 686 -12.98 -3.94 0.15
CA PRO A 686 -11.61 -3.52 0.43
C PRO A 686 -11.31 -3.28 1.92
N ALA A 687 -12.29 -2.79 2.68
CA ALA A 687 -12.17 -2.55 4.12
C ALA A 687 -11.93 -3.83 4.94
N ALA A 688 -12.29 -5.02 4.43
CA ALA A 688 -12.05 -6.30 5.09
C ALA A 688 -10.60 -6.80 4.98
N GLY A 689 -9.77 -6.20 4.12
CA GLY A 689 -8.35 -6.56 3.95
C GLY A 689 -8.07 -7.98 3.43
N MET A 690 -9.09 -8.72 3.00
CA MET A 690 -9.01 -10.15 2.68
C MET A 690 -9.28 -10.50 1.21
N VAL A 691 -9.53 -9.50 0.36
CA VAL A 691 -9.93 -9.61 -1.05
C VAL A 691 -9.13 -10.68 -1.81
N ASP A 692 -7.80 -10.62 -1.82
CA ASP A 692 -6.93 -11.57 -2.53
C ASP A 692 -7.11 -13.03 -2.08
N LYS A 693 -7.42 -13.27 -0.80
CA LYS A 693 -7.72 -14.62 -0.27
C LYS A 693 -9.11 -15.06 -0.72
N ALA A 694 -10.12 -14.22 -0.49
CA ALA A 694 -11.51 -14.53 -0.79
C ALA A 694 -11.72 -14.84 -2.29
N VAL A 695 -11.19 -14.00 -3.16
CA VAL A 695 -11.20 -14.18 -4.63
C VAL A 695 -10.50 -15.48 -5.04
N ALA A 696 -9.40 -15.86 -4.37
CA ALA A 696 -8.70 -17.11 -4.66
C ALA A 696 -9.54 -18.35 -4.26
N VAL A 697 -10.31 -18.29 -3.16
CA VAL A 697 -11.29 -19.36 -2.85
C VAL A 697 -12.38 -19.39 -3.91
N LEU A 698 -12.97 -18.25 -4.28
CA LEU A 698 -14.04 -18.21 -5.29
C LEU A 698 -13.56 -18.71 -6.67
N ALA A 699 -12.33 -18.40 -7.08
CA ALA A 699 -11.73 -18.94 -8.30
C ALA A 699 -11.59 -20.46 -8.26
N ASN A 700 -11.17 -21.04 -7.13
CA ASN A 700 -11.15 -22.49 -6.93
C ASN A 700 -12.55 -23.10 -6.99
N LEU A 701 -13.56 -22.46 -6.38
CA LEU A 701 -14.94 -22.95 -6.37
C LEU A 701 -15.62 -22.82 -7.75
N ALA A 702 -15.31 -21.79 -8.54
CA ALA A 702 -15.85 -21.60 -9.90
C ALA A 702 -15.47 -22.73 -10.88
N THR A 703 -14.52 -23.60 -10.53
CA THR A 703 -14.21 -24.80 -11.33
C THR A 703 -15.34 -25.85 -11.31
N ILE A 704 -16.17 -25.90 -10.26
CA ILE A 704 -17.33 -26.81 -10.15
C ILE A 704 -18.67 -26.10 -10.43
N GLN A 705 -19.71 -26.84 -10.80
CA GLN A 705 -20.97 -26.25 -11.26
C GLN A 705 -21.76 -25.60 -10.10
N GLU A 706 -21.75 -26.24 -8.94
CA GLU A 706 -22.38 -25.76 -7.71
C GLU A 706 -21.75 -24.42 -7.30
N GLY A 707 -20.41 -24.33 -7.35
CA GLY A 707 -19.67 -23.11 -7.06
C GLY A 707 -19.97 -21.98 -8.04
N ARG A 708 -20.03 -22.26 -9.35
CA ARG A 708 -20.48 -21.27 -10.35
C ARG A 708 -21.90 -20.76 -10.07
N ASN A 709 -22.82 -21.66 -9.77
CA ASN A 709 -24.21 -21.30 -9.48
C ASN A 709 -24.29 -20.43 -8.21
N ALA A 710 -23.58 -20.79 -7.14
CA ALA A 710 -23.54 -20.01 -5.91
C ALA A 710 -22.92 -18.62 -6.13
N ILE A 711 -21.75 -18.52 -6.77
CA ILE A 711 -21.08 -17.21 -7.01
C ILE A 711 -21.97 -16.26 -7.84
N GLY A 712 -22.71 -16.79 -8.81
CA GLY A 712 -23.65 -16.01 -9.61
C GLY A 712 -25.01 -15.70 -8.95
N HIS A 713 -25.31 -16.27 -7.78
CA HIS A 713 -26.52 -15.97 -6.99
C HIS A 713 -26.22 -15.10 -5.76
N GLU A 714 -25.10 -15.35 -5.07
CA GLU A 714 -24.62 -14.59 -3.90
C GLU A 714 -23.96 -13.24 -4.26
N GLY A 715 -24.36 -12.62 -5.39
CA GLY A 715 -23.87 -11.29 -5.78
C GLY A 715 -22.37 -11.18 -6.15
N GLY A 716 -21.66 -12.30 -6.33
CA GLY A 716 -20.21 -12.27 -6.54
C GLY A 716 -19.72 -11.70 -7.88
N ILE A 717 -20.60 -11.56 -8.88
CA ILE A 717 -20.22 -11.11 -10.23
C ILE A 717 -19.75 -9.63 -10.26
N PRO A 718 -20.51 -8.63 -9.76
CA PRO A 718 -20.03 -7.24 -9.68
C PRO A 718 -18.69 -7.09 -8.97
N VAL A 719 -18.54 -7.68 -7.78
CA VAL A 719 -17.32 -7.54 -6.96
C VAL A 719 -16.11 -8.24 -7.61
N LEU A 720 -16.32 -9.35 -8.34
CA LEU A 720 -15.26 -9.95 -9.16
C LEU A 720 -14.83 -9.04 -10.34
N VAL A 721 -15.74 -8.25 -10.92
CA VAL A 721 -15.40 -7.27 -11.96
C VAL A 721 -14.64 -6.07 -11.38
N GLU A 722 -15.08 -5.56 -10.23
CA GLU A 722 -14.36 -4.52 -9.47
C GLU A 722 -12.92 -4.96 -9.14
N VAL A 723 -12.71 -6.20 -8.69
CA VAL A 723 -11.36 -6.74 -8.44
C VAL A 723 -10.52 -6.82 -9.73
N VAL A 724 -11.11 -7.08 -10.90
CA VAL A 724 -10.38 -7.02 -12.19
C VAL A 724 -9.91 -5.60 -12.52
N GLU A 725 -10.60 -4.56 -12.05
CA GLU A 725 -10.21 -3.16 -12.24
C GLU A 725 -9.25 -2.65 -11.16
N LEU A 726 -9.59 -2.81 -9.88
CA LEU A 726 -8.92 -2.15 -8.75
C LEU A 726 -8.00 -3.09 -7.93
N GLY A 727 -8.19 -4.41 -8.01
CA GLY A 727 -7.49 -5.39 -7.17
C GLY A 727 -5.98 -5.51 -7.40
N SER A 728 -5.32 -6.33 -6.56
CA SER A 728 -3.90 -6.64 -6.67
C SER A 728 -3.58 -7.42 -7.96
N ALA A 729 -2.31 -7.56 -8.32
CA ALA A 729 -1.90 -8.40 -9.45
C ALA A 729 -2.33 -9.88 -9.29
N ARG A 730 -2.41 -10.40 -8.05
CA ARG A 730 -2.90 -11.75 -7.73
C ARG A 730 -4.44 -11.79 -7.69
N GLY A 731 -5.08 -10.77 -7.11
CA GLY A 731 -6.54 -10.61 -7.12
C GLY A 731 -7.11 -10.58 -8.54
N LYS A 732 -6.53 -9.75 -9.42
CA LYS A 732 -6.88 -9.62 -10.84
C LYS A 732 -6.73 -10.94 -11.63
N GLU A 733 -5.67 -11.70 -11.36
CA GLU A 733 -5.46 -13.03 -11.97
C GLU A 733 -6.59 -14.01 -11.59
N ASN A 734 -6.87 -14.11 -10.28
CA ASN A 734 -7.89 -15.03 -9.76
C ASN A 734 -9.32 -14.59 -10.16
N ALA A 735 -9.62 -13.30 -10.14
CA ALA A 735 -10.93 -12.78 -10.54
C ALA A 735 -11.20 -13.00 -12.04
N ALA A 736 -10.22 -12.74 -12.91
CA ALA A 736 -10.35 -13.03 -14.34
C ALA A 736 -10.55 -14.54 -14.60
N ALA A 737 -9.92 -15.43 -13.82
CA ALA A 737 -10.15 -16.87 -13.89
C ALA A 737 -11.57 -17.26 -13.43
N ALA A 738 -12.06 -16.71 -12.32
CA ALA A 738 -13.42 -16.95 -11.84
C ALA A 738 -14.49 -16.50 -12.85
N LEU A 739 -14.35 -15.27 -13.38
CA LEU A 739 -15.23 -14.72 -14.42
C LEU A 739 -15.20 -15.55 -15.70
N LEU A 740 -14.03 -16.04 -16.12
CA LEU A 740 -13.90 -16.93 -17.28
C LEU A 740 -14.68 -18.24 -17.07
N HIS A 741 -14.52 -18.90 -15.91
CA HIS A 741 -15.26 -20.11 -15.59
C HIS A 741 -16.78 -19.88 -15.54
N LEU A 742 -17.24 -18.74 -14.99
CA LEU A 742 -18.65 -18.36 -14.97
C LEU A 742 -19.20 -18.17 -16.39
N CYS A 743 -18.52 -17.38 -17.22
CA CYS A 743 -18.99 -17.04 -18.57
C CYS A 743 -19.01 -18.25 -19.51
N MET A 744 -17.97 -19.10 -19.47
CA MET A 744 -17.87 -20.28 -20.35
C MET A 744 -18.96 -21.34 -20.10
N ASN A 745 -19.59 -21.33 -18.91
CA ASN A 745 -20.57 -22.34 -18.50
C ASN A 745 -22.00 -21.77 -18.35
N SER A 746 -22.21 -20.47 -18.54
CA SER A 746 -23.52 -19.83 -18.35
C SER A 746 -23.65 -18.55 -19.17
N ASN A 747 -24.54 -18.58 -20.17
CA ASN A 747 -24.89 -17.38 -20.93
C ASN A 747 -25.50 -16.29 -20.03
N LYS A 748 -26.27 -16.66 -18.99
CA LYS A 748 -26.81 -15.71 -17.99
C LYS A 748 -25.68 -14.96 -17.29
N PHE A 749 -24.68 -15.67 -16.77
CA PHE A 749 -23.54 -15.03 -16.10
C PHE A 749 -22.67 -14.26 -17.09
N CYS A 750 -22.51 -14.75 -18.33
CA CYS A 750 -21.84 -13.99 -19.40
C CYS A 750 -22.55 -12.66 -19.71
N SER A 751 -23.88 -12.61 -19.69
CA SER A 751 -24.64 -11.36 -19.85
C SER A 751 -24.43 -10.42 -18.67
N MET A 752 -24.49 -10.93 -17.42
CA MET A 752 -24.24 -10.13 -16.21
C MET A 752 -22.84 -9.52 -16.22
N VAL A 753 -21.79 -10.31 -16.48
CA VAL A 753 -20.39 -9.81 -16.54
C VAL A 753 -20.19 -8.75 -17.64
N LEU A 754 -20.99 -8.77 -18.70
CA LEU A 754 -20.99 -7.72 -19.73
C LEU A 754 -21.80 -6.47 -19.33
N GLN A 755 -22.81 -6.62 -18.46
CA GLN A 755 -23.60 -5.52 -17.89
C GLN A 755 -22.83 -4.76 -16.80
N GLU A 756 -22.08 -5.47 -15.95
CA GLU A 756 -21.12 -4.90 -14.98
C GLU A 756 -19.90 -4.23 -15.64
N GLY A 757 -19.89 -4.05 -16.96
CA GLY A 757 -18.88 -3.26 -17.65
C GLY A 757 -17.48 -3.88 -17.76
N ALA A 758 -17.29 -5.18 -17.51
CA ALA A 758 -15.96 -5.81 -17.38
C ALA A 758 -14.98 -5.68 -18.56
N VAL A 759 -15.43 -5.19 -19.73
CA VAL A 759 -14.64 -5.19 -20.97
C VAL A 759 -13.40 -4.26 -20.90
N PRO A 760 -13.46 -2.98 -20.50
CA PRO A 760 -12.27 -2.14 -20.42
C PRO A 760 -11.25 -2.63 -19.37
N PRO A 761 -11.63 -3.03 -18.13
CA PRO A 761 -10.71 -3.65 -17.18
C PRO A 761 -10.01 -4.90 -17.73
N LEU A 762 -10.75 -5.80 -18.39
CA LEU A 762 -10.16 -6.98 -19.04
C LEU A 762 -9.22 -6.61 -20.21
N VAL A 763 -9.52 -5.56 -20.97
CA VAL A 763 -8.63 -5.06 -22.04
C VAL A 763 -7.33 -4.52 -21.45
N VAL A 764 -7.38 -3.74 -20.36
CA VAL A 764 -6.17 -3.28 -19.64
C VAL A 764 -5.39 -4.48 -19.11
N LEU A 765 -6.05 -5.42 -18.42
CA LEU A 765 -5.42 -6.60 -17.85
C LEU A 765 -4.74 -7.48 -18.93
N SER A 766 -5.32 -7.57 -20.13
CA SER A 766 -4.75 -8.27 -21.29
C SER A 766 -3.44 -7.67 -21.82
N GLN A 767 -3.12 -6.43 -21.45
CA GLN A 767 -1.93 -5.67 -21.87
C GLN A 767 -0.91 -5.49 -20.73
N SER A 768 -1.36 -5.19 -19.51
CA SER A 768 -0.50 -4.86 -18.36
C SER A 768 -0.35 -5.98 -17.30
N GLY A 769 -1.25 -6.95 -17.25
CA GLY A 769 -1.30 -7.98 -16.21
C GLY A 769 -0.12 -8.97 -16.16
N THR A 770 -0.16 -9.88 -15.17
CA THR A 770 0.72 -11.06 -15.09
C THR A 770 0.56 -11.94 -16.35
N PRO A 771 1.52 -12.83 -16.68
CA PRO A 771 1.39 -13.72 -17.85
C PRO A 771 0.08 -14.54 -17.85
N ARG A 772 -0.34 -15.04 -16.67
CA ARG A 772 -1.59 -15.78 -16.50
C ARG A 772 -2.83 -14.87 -16.52
N ALA A 773 -2.79 -13.71 -15.87
CA ALA A 773 -3.90 -12.75 -15.92
C ALA A 773 -4.17 -12.29 -17.36
N LYS A 774 -3.10 -12.06 -18.15
CA LYS A 774 -3.16 -11.81 -19.59
C LYS A 774 -3.81 -12.95 -20.35
N GLU A 775 -3.36 -14.19 -20.12
CA GLU A 775 -3.92 -15.40 -20.73
C GLU A 775 -5.44 -15.53 -20.48
N LYS A 776 -5.89 -15.38 -19.22
CA LYS A 776 -7.32 -15.50 -18.87
C LYS A 776 -8.15 -14.32 -19.39
N ALA A 777 -7.64 -13.09 -19.31
CA ALA A 777 -8.31 -11.93 -19.88
C ALA A 777 -8.46 -12.04 -21.41
N GLN A 778 -7.44 -12.50 -22.13
CA GLN A 778 -7.49 -12.73 -23.57
C GLN A 778 -8.47 -13.85 -23.94
N GLN A 779 -8.53 -14.94 -23.17
CA GLN A 779 -9.53 -16.01 -23.35
C GLN A 779 -10.96 -15.49 -23.16
N LEU A 780 -11.20 -14.70 -22.10
CA LEU A 780 -12.52 -14.14 -21.81
C LEU A 780 -12.97 -13.11 -22.86
N LEU A 781 -12.07 -12.21 -23.28
CA LEU A 781 -12.33 -11.27 -24.37
C LEU A 781 -12.57 -11.98 -25.72
N ARG A 782 -11.87 -13.09 -26.00
CA ARG A 782 -12.13 -13.93 -27.19
C ARG A 782 -13.51 -14.59 -27.09
N TYR A 783 -13.90 -15.09 -25.92
CA TYR A 783 -15.22 -15.66 -25.69
C TYR A 783 -16.34 -14.64 -25.93
N PHE A 784 -16.22 -13.42 -25.39
CA PHE A 784 -17.18 -12.33 -25.65
C PHE A 784 -17.26 -11.93 -27.14
N ARG A 785 -16.13 -11.94 -27.87
CA ARG A 785 -16.13 -11.72 -29.33
C ARG A 785 -16.89 -12.83 -30.04
N ASN A 786 -16.63 -14.10 -29.72
CA ASN A 786 -17.30 -15.24 -30.33
C ASN A 786 -18.82 -15.22 -30.08
N GLN A 787 -19.25 -14.95 -28.84
CA GLN A 787 -20.67 -14.78 -28.47
C GLN A 787 -21.39 -13.75 -29.35
N ARG A 788 -20.77 -12.60 -29.66
CA ARG A 788 -21.35 -11.57 -30.54
C ARG A 788 -21.46 -12.00 -32.01
N HIS A 789 -20.54 -12.84 -32.50
CA HIS A 789 -20.54 -13.31 -33.91
C HIS A 789 -21.39 -14.58 -34.11
N GLY A 790 -21.68 -15.32 -33.04
CA GLY A 790 -22.48 -16.54 -33.07
C GLY A 790 -24.01 -16.35 -33.05
N ASN A 791 -24.49 -15.10 -32.97
CA ASN A 791 -25.93 -14.78 -32.85
C ASN A 791 -26.54 -13.92 -34.00
N PRO A 792 -26.19 -14.10 -35.30
CA PRO A 792 -26.78 -13.34 -36.39
C PRO A 792 -28.16 -13.90 -36.79
N GLY A 793 -29.22 -13.41 -36.14
CA GLY A 793 -30.60 -13.59 -36.60
C GLY A 793 -31.54 -14.24 -35.57
N ARG A 794 -32.14 -13.40 -34.72
CA ARG A 794 -33.40 -13.74 -34.02
C ARG A 794 -34.25 -12.51 -33.68
N SER A 795 -34.44 -11.67 -34.69
CA SER A 795 -35.37 -10.53 -34.76
C SER A 795 -35.68 -10.26 -36.22
#